data_AF-A0A0B0P3J0-F1
#
_entry.id   AF-A0A0B0P3J0-F1
#
_cell.length_a   1.000
_cell.length_b   1.000
_cell.length_c   1.000
_cell.angle_alpha   90.00
_cell.angle_beta   90.00
_cell.angle_gamma   90.00
#
_symmetry.space_group_name_H-M   'P 1'
#
loop_
_entity.id
_entity.type
_entity.pdbx_description
1 polymer ?
#
loop_
_entity_poly.entity_id
_entity_poly.type
_entity_poly.pdbx_seq_one_letter_code
_entity_poly.pdbx_strand_id
1 'polypeptide(L)'
;MVALIRRRFFGTKISPNSHRHKLQWSVKQVTKSNFSDSLQEFKSHLSASDFVAVSLQNTGSFSAPWNRVSSFDSPETAYLKVRRAAERFQLLQFAICPFTISGSKVTAHPYNFHLFPRDELNIGMPSYSFSCQTSYLTAMARQGFDFNACIYDGISYLSRAQELAAIVRMANPINLNYVVEASSSPPTVADTVFVERVKCRIKHWKKSCIDSTSKKIDDALVKSLQKLVLGGEQYGSRPCMTIAVCSERQVQLVSEMLREFFDDLVALKIPTKGGGTQAVRVVLTSSKEDKSLLERELQNAEEEQNKKMRGFREVIELVSASQKPVVSHNTLNDFSVIHSKFIAPLPLDVNEFLNSLQSNFPLIFDVNHMMKGIGPLENVTSIPAAVSHLKNRFFAPIEMELSHGALLDESKIHGQTVVRICYLFAKLCSVLKITPGSIQSSDGKVLDGYANVFRSCSGNSEESLDGGIRIWTNSPRKVDCKDLVFLWGFRNRPSAGMLKSLLQGSHDVFSEEFDVCLVDKSCAIVVFFHPNLSQAFLDVMNSEEISGSLKELVSEGLRAADYDTYKRACSLGLWETDLASSLDKASATPDHLSQRDPETKPAEIYWCNDLIINLDDLSLNIKAEPAKTMSSASIAVNSPSSSNHFIKDGVTSVNVNRLCSFSFESGLFGSKIPTKKLSLSVNGTRPTRPERISYSGLEPVKASSRSFDVVIVGAGVIGLTIARQFLAGSDLSVAVVDKAVPCSGATGAGQGYIWMVHKNPASETWELTKRSHQLWKMLAETIRDQGMDPLQVLGWKKTGSLLVGRTPEDSVMLRKRVSQLSEACVRAEYLSTDELHYKEPAIYVGTDGGAAFAPDDCQLDAHQAVSYIEKVNRSFAPEGRYAEFYHEQVTGLVRSVVIFLQSTSSGEFEAVQTSNNTLYGKAIVVAAGCWSRSLMHDLFKGSHIQLDALVMPRKGHLLVFENFNPLQLNHGSMEVGYVDYQNATFPLGLDDQSQTLSVSMTATTDTMGNLVLGSSRQFAGFSTEVDDSIVLHIWKRAGEFFPKLKEPSLTDFIKNRKVRVGLRPYMPDGKPVIGNVPGLSNLFLATGHEGGGLSMALGTAEMVVDMVLSNTTYVDSSPFAAQGRCC
;
A
#
# COMPACT_ATOMS: atom_id res chain seq x y z
N MET A 1 -31.38 34.65 12.81
CA MET A 1 -30.16 34.21 12.09
C MET A 1 -30.23 32.78 11.52
N VAL A 2 -31.25 31.97 11.85
CA VAL A 2 -31.45 30.62 11.26
C VAL A 2 -32.37 30.62 10.02
N ALA A 3 -33.05 31.74 9.71
CA ALA A 3 -33.92 31.86 8.53
C ALA A 3 -33.21 32.38 7.26
N LEU A 4 -31.94 32.83 7.35
CA LEU A 4 -31.19 33.42 6.22
C LEU A 4 -30.24 32.43 5.52
N ILE A 5 -30.06 31.22 6.05
CA ILE A 5 -29.16 30.20 5.46
C ILE A 5 -29.92 29.18 4.57
N ARG A 6 -31.26 29.12 4.65
CA ARG A 6 -32.06 28.15 3.87
C ARG A 6 -32.38 28.55 2.42
N ARG A 7 -31.96 29.72 1.94
CA ARG A 7 -32.33 30.23 0.61
C ARG A 7 -31.29 30.08 -0.51
N ARG A 8 -30.12 29.47 -0.25
CA ARG A 8 -29.05 29.29 -1.26
C ARG A 8 -29.00 27.92 -1.95
N PHE A 9 -29.97 27.03 -1.70
CA PHE A 9 -29.91 25.64 -2.23
C PHE A 9 -31.00 25.25 -3.24
N PHE A 10 -31.91 26.13 -3.66
CA PHE A 10 -32.90 25.79 -4.68
C PHE A 10 -33.24 26.94 -5.63
N GLY A 11 -32.99 26.72 -6.92
CA GLY A 11 -33.76 27.30 -8.02
C GLY A 11 -33.20 28.56 -8.67
N THR A 12 -32.46 28.40 -9.78
CA THR A 12 -32.45 29.40 -10.85
C THR A 12 -33.33 28.91 -11.99
N LYS A 13 -34.55 29.43 -12.07
CA LYS A 13 -35.37 29.42 -13.29
C LYS A 13 -34.70 30.33 -14.31
N ILE A 14 -34.42 29.82 -15.51
CA ILE A 14 -34.03 30.62 -16.68
C ILE A 14 -35.21 30.66 -17.65
N SER A 15 -35.48 31.86 -18.16
CA SER A 15 -36.52 32.22 -19.13
C SER A 15 -36.39 31.46 -20.47
N PRO A 16 -37.48 31.04 -21.13
CA PRO A 16 -37.43 30.47 -22.47
C PRO A 16 -37.65 31.57 -23.52
N ASN A 17 -36.64 31.87 -24.33
CA ASN A 17 -36.80 32.22 -25.75
C ASN A 17 -35.44 32.50 -26.40
N SER A 18 -34.95 31.55 -27.19
CA SER A 18 -34.37 31.81 -28.52
C SER A 18 -34.07 30.48 -29.22
N HIS A 19 -34.62 30.32 -30.41
CA HIS A 19 -34.40 29.17 -31.28
C HIS A 19 -32.93 29.08 -31.69
N ARG A 20 -32.22 28.03 -31.22
CA ARG A 20 -31.02 27.48 -31.87
C ARG A 20 -31.02 25.96 -31.71
N HIS A 21 -31.00 25.24 -32.82
CA HIS A 21 -30.83 23.79 -32.87
C HIS A 21 -29.55 23.38 -32.12
N LYS A 22 -29.68 22.79 -30.91
CA LYS A 22 -28.59 22.20 -30.13
C LYS A 22 -28.77 20.68 -30.10
N LEU A 23 -27.78 19.95 -30.61
CA LEU A 23 -27.67 18.50 -30.45
C LEU A 23 -27.37 18.19 -28.99
N GLN A 24 -28.31 17.58 -28.27
CA GLN A 24 -28.21 17.27 -26.83
C GLN A 24 -28.05 15.75 -26.65
N TRP A 25 -26.94 15.33 -26.03
CA TRP A 25 -26.56 13.92 -25.90
C TRP A 25 -26.72 13.43 -24.45
N SER A 26 -27.63 12.47 -24.21
CA SER A 26 -27.83 11.82 -22.90
C SER A 26 -26.95 10.56 -22.77
N VAL A 27 -26.36 10.33 -21.59
CA VAL A 27 -25.46 9.18 -21.32
C VAL A 27 -25.92 8.43 -20.09
N LYS A 28 -26.11 7.12 -20.20
CA LYS A 28 -26.60 6.28 -19.09
C LYS A 28 -25.55 6.20 -18.00
N GLN A 29 -25.88 6.63 -16.78
CA GLN A 29 -25.02 6.50 -15.61
C GLN A 29 -25.25 5.13 -14.96
N VAL A 30 -24.19 4.33 -14.85
CA VAL A 30 -24.22 2.99 -14.28
C VAL A 30 -23.45 2.99 -12.96
N THR A 31 -24.14 2.63 -11.89
CA THR A 31 -23.61 2.48 -10.54
C THR A 31 -23.88 1.06 -10.06
N LYS A 32 -23.43 0.71 -8.86
CA LYS A 32 -23.62 -0.63 -8.29
C LYS A 32 -25.09 -1.02 -8.22
N SER A 33 -25.98 -0.09 -7.87
CA SER A 33 -27.41 -0.33 -7.73
C SER A 33 -28.13 -0.72 -9.02
N ASN A 34 -27.67 -0.26 -10.20
CA ASN A 34 -28.29 -0.56 -11.50
C ASN A 34 -27.38 -1.36 -12.46
N PHE A 35 -26.27 -1.90 -11.95
CA PHE A 35 -25.25 -2.57 -12.75
C PHE A 35 -25.77 -3.82 -13.47
N SER A 36 -26.50 -4.69 -12.78
CA SER A 36 -27.00 -5.96 -13.34
C SER A 36 -27.92 -5.74 -14.55
N ASP A 37 -28.91 -4.85 -14.42
CA ASP A 37 -29.85 -4.54 -15.49
C ASP A 37 -29.15 -3.86 -16.68
N SER A 38 -28.25 -2.93 -16.37
CA SER A 38 -27.47 -2.21 -17.37
C SER A 38 -26.49 -3.13 -18.11
N LEU A 39 -25.97 -4.17 -17.47
CA LEU A 39 -25.07 -5.14 -18.07
C LEU A 39 -25.78 -6.01 -19.12
N GLN A 40 -27.03 -6.43 -18.87
CA GLN A 40 -27.83 -7.20 -19.85
C GLN A 40 -28.17 -6.36 -21.08
N GLU A 41 -28.55 -5.11 -20.86
CA GLU A 41 -28.80 -4.15 -21.95
C GLU A 41 -27.51 -3.89 -22.74
N PHE A 42 -26.39 -3.64 -22.04
CA PHE A 42 -25.09 -3.44 -22.65
C PHE A 42 -24.67 -4.65 -23.49
N LYS A 43 -24.88 -5.88 -23.02
CA LYS A 43 -24.59 -7.11 -23.77
C LYS A 43 -25.35 -7.17 -25.10
N SER A 44 -26.59 -6.70 -25.11
CA SER A 44 -27.46 -6.67 -26.29
C SER A 44 -27.03 -5.58 -27.29
N HIS A 45 -26.63 -4.41 -26.80
CA HIS A 45 -26.07 -3.35 -27.66
C HIS A 45 -24.66 -3.71 -28.17
N LEU A 46 -23.85 -4.35 -27.34
CA LEU A 46 -22.52 -4.82 -27.72
C LEU A 46 -22.62 -5.87 -28.81
N SER A 47 -23.51 -6.86 -28.71
CA SER A 47 -23.66 -7.87 -29.76
C SER A 47 -24.11 -7.28 -31.10
N ALA A 48 -24.97 -6.26 -31.08
CA ALA A 48 -25.41 -5.54 -32.27
C ALA A 48 -24.39 -4.54 -32.85
N SER A 49 -23.40 -4.09 -32.07
CA SER A 49 -22.44 -3.05 -32.48
C SER A 49 -21.43 -3.47 -33.57
N ASP A 50 -20.89 -2.53 -34.32
CA ASP A 50 -19.76 -2.75 -35.22
C ASP A 50 -18.42 -2.54 -34.51
N PHE A 51 -18.34 -1.54 -33.62
CA PHE A 51 -17.16 -1.26 -32.80
C PHE A 51 -17.54 -0.62 -31.47
N VAL A 52 -16.56 -0.45 -30.60
CA VAL A 52 -16.71 0.11 -29.26
C VAL A 52 -15.72 1.26 -29.05
N ALA A 53 -16.17 2.41 -28.55
CA ALA A 53 -15.26 3.45 -28.09
C ALA A 53 -15.17 3.49 -26.56
N VAL A 54 -14.00 3.86 -26.03
CA VAL A 54 -13.72 3.93 -24.59
C VAL A 54 -13.07 5.26 -24.20
N SER A 55 -13.31 5.70 -22.97
CA SER A 55 -12.61 6.83 -22.35
C SER A 55 -12.61 6.68 -20.82
N LEU A 56 -11.58 7.18 -20.16
CA LEU A 56 -11.31 6.95 -18.74
C LEU A 56 -11.19 8.28 -17.97
N GLN A 57 -11.66 8.30 -16.72
CA GLN A 57 -11.29 9.34 -15.73
C GLN A 57 -10.48 8.75 -14.59
N ASN A 58 -9.20 9.16 -14.54
CA ASN A 58 -8.27 8.79 -13.50
C ASN A 58 -8.15 9.90 -12.43
N THR A 59 -7.73 9.52 -11.23
CA THR A 59 -7.45 10.45 -10.11
C THR A 59 -6.23 11.35 -10.34
N GLY A 60 -5.46 11.09 -11.40
CA GLY A 60 -4.31 11.87 -11.82
C GLY A 60 -3.62 11.25 -13.03
N SER A 61 -2.45 11.79 -13.39
CA SER A 61 -1.68 11.30 -14.54
C SER A 61 -0.17 11.38 -14.28
N PHE A 62 0.42 12.58 -14.29
CA PHE A 62 1.87 12.76 -14.10
C PHE A 62 2.15 13.82 -13.03
N SER A 63 3.17 13.57 -12.20
CA SER A 63 3.54 14.47 -11.08
C SER A 63 4.36 15.68 -11.53
N ALA A 64 5.28 15.49 -12.49
CA ALA A 64 6.12 16.52 -13.08
C ALA A 64 5.87 16.64 -14.59
N PRO A 65 6.14 17.80 -15.22
CA PRO A 65 5.99 17.99 -16.67
C PRO A 65 6.80 16.99 -17.51
N TRP A 66 8.05 16.73 -17.14
CA TRP A 66 8.94 15.82 -17.87
C TRP A 66 8.52 14.34 -17.76
N ASN A 67 7.73 13.98 -16.74
CA ASN A 67 7.15 12.64 -16.61
C ASN A 67 6.06 12.36 -17.64
N ARG A 68 5.57 13.37 -18.36
CA ARG A 68 4.62 13.20 -19.46
C ARG A 68 5.33 12.57 -20.65
N VAL A 69 4.59 11.75 -21.39
CA VAL A 69 5.06 11.27 -22.69
C VAL A 69 5.31 12.49 -23.59
N SER A 70 6.53 12.58 -24.06
CA SER A 70 7.04 13.63 -24.94
C SER A 70 7.30 13.04 -26.32
N SER A 71 7.40 13.89 -27.34
CA SER A 71 7.64 13.44 -28.72
C SER A 71 9.03 12.84 -28.92
N PHE A 72 10.02 13.23 -28.11
CA PHE A 72 11.36 12.67 -28.12
C PHE A 72 11.50 11.36 -27.32
N ASP A 73 10.43 10.86 -26.69
CA ASP A 73 10.50 9.60 -25.96
C ASP A 73 10.50 8.41 -26.93
N SER A 74 11.46 7.50 -26.75
CA SER A 74 11.42 6.18 -27.35
C SER A 74 10.17 5.41 -26.89
N PRO A 75 9.68 4.41 -27.65
CA PRO A 75 8.52 3.60 -27.27
C PRO A 75 8.65 3.00 -25.86
N GLU A 76 9.84 2.52 -25.51
CA GLU A 76 10.12 1.96 -24.18
C GLU A 76 10.02 3.04 -23.10
N THR A 77 10.56 4.23 -23.37
CA THR A 77 10.55 5.35 -22.41
C THR A 77 9.13 5.89 -22.19
N ALA A 78 8.36 6.01 -23.28
CA ALA A 78 6.96 6.39 -23.24
C ALA A 78 6.14 5.36 -22.43
N TYR A 79 6.37 4.06 -22.67
CA TYR A 79 5.73 3.00 -21.90
C TYR A 79 6.07 3.07 -20.41
N LEU A 80 7.34 3.25 -20.04
CA LEU A 80 7.77 3.36 -18.63
C LEU A 80 7.09 4.53 -17.90
N LYS A 81 6.96 5.69 -18.56
CA LYS A 81 6.26 6.86 -18.03
C LYS A 81 4.78 6.58 -17.78
N VAL A 82 4.11 5.97 -18.77
CA VAL A 82 2.69 5.63 -18.67
C VAL A 82 2.45 4.52 -17.65
N ARG A 83 3.33 3.52 -17.58
CA ARG A 83 3.27 2.44 -16.58
C ARG A 83 3.24 3.01 -15.17
N ARG A 84 4.16 3.92 -14.86
CA ARG A 84 4.21 4.61 -13.56
C ARG A 84 2.91 5.36 -13.26
N ALA A 85 2.33 6.03 -14.25
CA ALA A 85 1.07 6.74 -14.09
C ALA A 85 -0.09 5.77 -13.77
N ALA A 86 -0.19 4.67 -14.53
CA ALA A 86 -1.23 3.66 -14.37
C ALA A 86 -1.17 2.90 -13.04
N GLU A 87 0.03 2.62 -12.53
CA GLU A 87 0.23 1.97 -11.23
C GLU A 87 -0.14 2.89 -10.06
N ARG A 88 0.12 4.20 -10.18
CA ARG A 88 -0.01 5.16 -9.08
C ARG A 88 -1.42 5.76 -8.92
N PHE A 89 -2.11 6.01 -10.03
CA PHE A 89 -3.41 6.66 -10.04
C PHE A 89 -4.54 5.64 -10.23
N GLN A 90 -5.74 6.00 -9.77
CA GLN A 90 -6.90 5.12 -9.78
C GLN A 90 -7.92 5.56 -10.80
N LEU A 91 -8.59 4.59 -11.40
CA LEU A 91 -9.72 4.80 -12.30
C LEU A 91 -11.03 4.91 -11.49
N LEU A 92 -11.74 6.03 -11.64
CA LEU A 92 -13.03 6.28 -10.97
C LEU A 92 -14.23 6.26 -11.91
N GLN A 93 -14.02 6.49 -13.21
CA GLN A 93 -15.08 6.43 -14.20
C GLN A 93 -14.58 5.78 -15.49
N PHE A 94 -15.34 4.82 -16.00
CA PHE A 94 -15.12 4.20 -17.29
C PHE A 94 -16.31 4.50 -18.20
N ALA A 95 -16.08 5.28 -19.26
CA ALA A 95 -17.09 5.54 -20.27
C ALA A 95 -16.88 4.61 -21.47
N ILE A 96 -17.97 4.01 -21.95
CA ILE A 96 -17.96 3.07 -23.07
C ILE A 96 -19.19 3.28 -23.96
N CYS A 97 -19.02 3.14 -25.27
CA CYS A 97 -20.11 3.30 -26.23
C CYS A 97 -20.02 2.25 -27.33
N PRO A 98 -20.85 1.19 -27.27
CA PRO A 98 -21.16 0.38 -28.44
C PRO A 98 -21.84 1.22 -29.52
N PHE A 99 -21.54 0.88 -30.77
CA PHE A 99 -21.88 1.73 -31.90
C PHE A 99 -22.22 0.93 -33.14
N THR A 100 -23.22 1.35 -33.92
CA THR A 100 -23.59 0.75 -35.21
C THR A 100 -23.59 1.78 -36.34
N ILE A 101 -23.17 1.34 -37.52
CA ILE A 101 -23.19 2.10 -38.78
C ILE A 101 -24.16 1.43 -39.75
N SER A 102 -25.17 2.19 -40.15
CA SER A 102 -26.10 1.83 -41.22
C SER A 102 -26.07 2.89 -42.32
N GLY A 103 -25.16 2.75 -43.29
CA GLY A 103 -24.95 3.74 -44.34
C GLY A 103 -24.38 5.05 -43.81
N SER A 104 -25.09 6.16 -43.99
CA SER A 104 -24.73 7.48 -43.46
C SER A 104 -25.25 7.73 -42.03
N LYS A 105 -26.00 6.78 -41.47
CA LYS A 105 -26.59 6.88 -40.14
C LYS A 105 -25.78 6.08 -39.14
N VAL A 106 -25.56 6.71 -38.00
CA VAL A 106 -24.69 6.25 -36.93
C VAL A 106 -25.51 6.19 -35.65
N THR A 107 -25.56 5.04 -34.99
CA THR A 107 -26.30 4.87 -33.72
C THR A 107 -25.34 4.58 -32.59
N ALA A 108 -25.42 5.36 -31.51
CA ALA A 108 -24.54 5.24 -30.35
C ALA A 108 -25.31 4.91 -29.07
N HIS A 109 -24.74 4.02 -28.25
CA HIS A 109 -25.29 3.57 -26.98
C HIS A 109 -24.31 3.87 -25.82
N PRO A 110 -24.21 5.12 -25.34
CA PRO A 110 -23.18 5.50 -24.37
C PRO A 110 -23.54 5.13 -22.92
N TYR A 111 -22.57 4.54 -22.20
CA TYR A 111 -22.62 4.17 -20.79
C TYR A 111 -21.45 4.79 -20.02
N ASN A 112 -21.73 5.28 -18.81
CA ASN A 112 -20.74 5.75 -17.85
C ASN A 112 -20.77 4.90 -16.60
N PHE A 113 -19.78 4.05 -16.42
CA PHE A 113 -19.64 3.21 -15.23
C PHE A 113 -18.86 3.96 -14.15
N HIS A 114 -19.48 4.16 -12.99
CA HIS A 114 -18.83 4.72 -11.80
C HIS A 114 -18.15 3.59 -11.04
N LEU A 115 -16.84 3.70 -10.86
CA LEU A 115 -16.00 2.63 -10.33
C LEU A 115 -15.37 3.06 -9.01
N PHE A 116 -15.27 2.12 -8.07
CA PHE A 116 -14.54 2.37 -6.83
C PHE A 116 -13.92 1.08 -6.29
N PRO A 117 -12.59 1.00 -6.13
CA PRO A 117 -11.94 -0.21 -5.65
C PRO A 117 -12.28 -0.44 -4.17
N ARG A 118 -13.04 -1.50 -3.88
CA ARG A 118 -13.46 -1.89 -2.53
C ARG A 118 -13.33 -3.39 -2.35
N ASP A 119 -12.92 -3.81 -1.15
CA ASP A 119 -13.07 -5.20 -0.73
C ASP A 119 -14.53 -5.47 -0.31
N GLU A 120 -15.38 -5.75 -1.30
CA GLU A 120 -16.81 -6.02 -1.09
C GLU A 120 -17.08 -7.27 -0.23
N LEU A 121 -16.09 -8.14 -0.10
CA LEU A 121 -16.25 -9.48 0.47
C LEU A 121 -15.46 -9.64 1.77
N ASN A 122 -14.83 -8.56 2.27
CA ASN A 122 -14.02 -8.51 3.49
C ASN A 122 -12.97 -9.65 3.57
N ILE A 123 -12.38 -10.00 2.44
CA ILE A 123 -11.48 -11.16 2.27
C ILE A 123 -10.06 -10.81 2.76
N GLY A 124 -9.82 -9.55 3.15
CA GLY A 124 -8.47 -9.06 3.42
C GLY A 124 -7.68 -8.92 2.12
N MET A 125 -8.36 -8.50 1.05
CA MET A 125 -7.67 -8.06 -0.18
C MET A 125 -6.82 -6.81 0.14
N PRO A 126 -5.71 -6.56 -0.57
CA PRO A 126 -4.79 -5.48 -0.23
C PRO A 126 -5.54 -4.16 -0.06
N SER A 127 -5.27 -3.45 1.04
CA SER A 127 -5.77 -2.11 1.30
C SER A 127 -5.45 -1.23 0.09
N TYR A 128 -6.46 -0.89 -0.71
CA TYR A 128 -6.28 -0.06 -1.90
C TYR A 128 -5.79 1.33 -1.47
N SER A 129 -4.48 1.55 -1.59
CA SER A 129 -3.90 2.89 -1.49
C SER A 129 -3.65 3.39 -2.92
N PHE A 130 -4.16 4.58 -3.22
CA PHE A 130 -3.94 5.21 -4.52
C PHE A 130 -3.67 6.70 -4.34
N SER A 131 -2.94 7.29 -5.28
CA SER A 131 -2.66 8.73 -5.27
C SER A 131 -3.80 9.50 -5.92
N CYS A 132 -4.00 10.74 -5.47
CA CYS A 132 -4.89 11.70 -6.10
C CYS A 132 -4.16 13.01 -6.41
N GLN A 133 -4.36 13.53 -7.61
CA GLN A 133 -3.85 14.84 -8.01
C GLN A 133 -4.97 15.87 -7.90
N THR A 134 -4.74 16.94 -7.12
CA THR A 134 -5.76 17.95 -6.82
C THR A 134 -6.34 18.60 -8.07
N SER A 135 -5.53 18.83 -9.12
CA SER A 135 -5.98 19.41 -10.38
C SER A 135 -7.00 18.53 -11.12
N TYR A 136 -6.81 17.20 -11.10
CA TYR A 136 -7.72 16.23 -11.71
C TYR A 136 -9.01 16.12 -10.92
N LEU A 137 -8.94 16.02 -9.58
CA LEU A 137 -10.13 16.05 -8.74
C LEU A 137 -10.95 17.33 -8.95
N THR A 138 -10.27 18.48 -9.01
CA THR A 138 -10.93 19.78 -9.27
C THR A 138 -11.54 19.83 -10.67
N ALA A 139 -10.88 19.27 -11.69
CA ALA A 139 -11.41 19.19 -13.04
C ALA A 139 -12.67 18.31 -13.11
N MET A 140 -12.65 17.14 -12.45
CA MET A 140 -13.81 16.25 -12.33
C MET A 140 -14.96 16.94 -11.60
N ALA A 141 -14.70 17.58 -10.46
CA ALA A 141 -15.71 18.35 -9.72
C ALA A 141 -16.35 19.45 -10.58
N ARG A 142 -15.54 20.20 -11.35
CA ARG A 142 -16.02 21.24 -12.28
C ARG A 142 -16.82 20.69 -13.46
N GLN A 143 -16.59 19.43 -13.81
CA GLN A 143 -17.33 18.69 -14.84
C GLN A 143 -18.63 18.07 -14.31
N GLY A 144 -18.93 18.23 -13.01
CA GLY A 144 -20.13 17.67 -12.37
C GLY A 144 -19.99 16.21 -11.97
N PHE A 145 -18.76 15.70 -11.80
CA PHE A 145 -18.54 14.33 -11.32
C PHE A 145 -19.04 14.18 -9.87
N ASP A 146 -19.86 13.16 -9.63
CA ASP A 146 -20.42 12.87 -8.30
C ASP A 146 -19.52 11.89 -7.53
N PHE A 147 -18.67 12.45 -6.67
CA PHE A 147 -17.79 11.67 -5.80
C PHE A 147 -18.55 10.84 -4.77
N ASN A 148 -19.75 11.26 -4.34
CA ASN A 148 -20.53 10.49 -3.36
C ASN A 148 -21.10 9.23 -4.02
N ALA A 149 -21.70 9.38 -5.21
CA ALA A 149 -22.18 8.24 -5.97
C ALA A 149 -21.04 7.26 -6.28
N CYS A 150 -19.88 7.76 -6.69
CA CYS A 150 -18.69 6.95 -6.91
C CYS A 150 -18.21 6.22 -5.64
N ILE A 151 -18.06 6.91 -4.50
CA ILE A 151 -17.51 6.29 -3.28
C ILE A 151 -18.50 5.32 -2.64
N TYR A 152 -19.78 5.69 -2.52
CA TYR A 152 -20.78 4.90 -1.81
C TYR A 152 -21.42 3.83 -2.69
N ASP A 153 -21.76 4.17 -3.94
CA ASP A 153 -22.49 3.32 -4.91
C ASP A 153 -21.63 2.97 -6.15
N GLY A 154 -20.30 3.15 -6.09
CA GLY A 154 -19.41 2.74 -7.17
C GLY A 154 -19.30 1.22 -7.32
N ILE A 155 -19.10 0.78 -8.56
CA ILE A 155 -18.94 -0.63 -8.91
C ILE A 155 -17.52 -1.06 -8.54
N SER A 156 -17.40 -2.13 -7.77
CA SER A 156 -16.12 -2.75 -7.44
C SER A 156 -15.55 -3.52 -8.64
N TYR A 157 -14.27 -3.81 -8.59
CA TYR A 157 -13.61 -4.64 -9.59
C TYR A 157 -12.35 -5.27 -9.00
N LEU A 158 -11.98 -6.42 -9.56
CA LEU A 158 -10.70 -7.07 -9.35
C LEU A 158 -10.01 -7.24 -10.71
N SER A 159 -8.69 -7.36 -10.74
CA SER A 159 -7.96 -7.91 -11.90
C SER A 159 -8.06 -9.45 -11.93
N ARG A 160 -7.72 -10.10 -13.06
CA ARG A 160 -7.72 -11.58 -13.14
C ARG A 160 -6.83 -12.22 -12.06
N ALA A 161 -5.65 -11.66 -11.83
CA ALA A 161 -4.74 -12.12 -10.77
C ALA A 161 -5.37 -11.98 -9.37
N GLN A 162 -6.06 -10.86 -9.11
CA GLN A 162 -6.75 -10.64 -7.85
C GLN A 162 -8.00 -11.51 -7.68
N GLU A 163 -8.73 -11.82 -8.75
CA GLU A 163 -9.83 -12.80 -8.71
C GLU A 163 -9.29 -14.18 -8.35
N LEU A 164 -8.25 -14.66 -9.02
CA LEU A 164 -7.66 -15.97 -8.70
C LEU A 164 -7.21 -16.03 -7.23
N ALA A 165 -6.52 -14.98 -6.75
CA ALA A 165 -6.14 -14.87 -5.36
C ALA A 165 -7.36 -14.80 -4.42
N ALA A 166 -8.44 -14.12 -4.82
CA ALA A 166 -9.67 -14.02 -4.05
C ALA A 166 -10.42 -15.36 -3.99
N ILE A 167 -10.57 -16.07 -5.12
CA ILE A 167 -11.18 -17.41 -5.21
C ILE A 167 -10.46 -18.38 -4.28
N VAL A 168 -9.12 -18.39 -4.31
CA VAL A 168 -8.30 -19.23 -3.40
C VAL A 168 -8.54 -18.89 -1.93
N ARG A 169 -8.78 -17.62 -1.60
CA ARG A 169 -8.99 -17.16 -0.22
C ARG A 169 -10.44 -17.28 0.27
N MET A 170 -11.44 -17.28 -0.62
CA MET A 170 -12.84 -17.00 -0.23
C MET A 170 -13.64 -18.12 0.37
N ALA A 171 -12.97 -19.22 0.67
CA ALA A 171 -13.41 -20.15 1.67
C ALA A 171 -14.88 -20.67 1.61
N ASN A 172 -15.53 -20.76 0.45
CA ASN A 172 -16.86 -21.37 0.32
C ASN A 172 -16.76 -22.90 0.12
N PRO A 173 -17.78 -23.67 0.51
CA PRO A 173 -17.79 -25.11 0.31
C PRO A 173 -17.82 -25.47 -1.18
N ILE A 174 -16.65 -25.72 -1.77
CA ILE A 174 -16.51 -26.15 -3.17
C ILE A 174 -16.93 -27.62 -3.25
N ASN A 175 -17.77 -27.94 -4.23
CA ASN A 175 -18.11 -29.32 -4.56
C ASN A 175 -16.84 -30.04 -5.07
N LEU A 176 -16.40 -31.08 -4.37
CA LEU A 176 -15.17 -31.82 -4.70
C LEU A 176 -15.25 -32.58 -6.04
N ASN A 177 -16.42 -32.70 -6.65
CA ASN A 177 -16.60 -33.43 -7.91
C ASN A 177 -15.92 -32.78 -9.12
N TYR A 178 -15.49 -31.51 -9.04
CA TYR A 178 -14.97 -30.76 -10.20
C TYR A 178 -13.43 -30.64 -10.28
N VAL A 179 -12.65 -31.03 -9.25
CA VAL A 179 -11.22 -30.64 -9.15
C VAL A 179 -10.24 -31.82 -9.06
N VAL A 180 -10.70 -33.08 -9.09
CA VAL A 180 -9.78 -34.22 -8.87
C VAL A 180 -9.15 -34.70 -10.19
N GLU A 181 -7.93 -34.24 -10.48
CA GLU A 181 -6.99 -35.04 -11.28
C GLU A 181 -6.58 -36.27 -10.44
N ALA A 182 -6.75 -37.46 -11.02
CA ALA A 182 -6.44 -38.72 -10.33
C ALA A 182 -4.95 -38.76 -9.94
N SER A 183 -4.66 -39.02 -8.66
CA SER A 183 -3.27 -39.16 -8.22
C SER A 183 -2.65 -40.40 -8.88
N SER A 184 -1.46 -40.26 -9.46
CA SER A 184 -0.70 -41.35 -10.08
C SER A 184 0.04 -42.25 -9.07
N SER A 185 -0.07 -41.98 -7.76
CA SER A 185 0.67 -42.70 -6.71
C SER A 185 -0.19 -43.81 -6.08
N PRO A 186 0.34 -45.03 -5.86
CA PRO A 186 -0.40 -46.10 -5.23
C PRO A 186 -0.72 -45.78 -3.74
N PRO A 187 -1.87 -46.25 -3.21
CA PRO A 187 -2.26 -46.03 -1.83
C PRO A 187 -1.30 -46.74 -0.87
N THR A 188 -0.88 -46.04 0.18
CA THR A 188 -0.05 -46.59 1.25
C THR A 188 -0.91 -47.32 2.29
N VAL A 189 -0.29 -48.15 3.14
CA VAL A 189 -0.99 -48.80 4.27
C VAL A 189 -1.68 -47.78 5.19
N ALA A 190 -1.07 -46.62 5.40
CA ALA A 190 -1.64 -45.54 6.20
C ALA A 190 -2.91 -44.94 5.54
N ASP A 191 -2.92 -44.82 4.22
CA ASP A 191 -4.09 -44.35 3.45
C ASP A 191 -5.25 -45.33 3.59
N THR A 192 -5.00 -46.64 3.48
CA THR A 192 -6.04 -47.68 3.62
C THR A 192 -6.66 -47.67 5.01
N VAL A 193 -5.84 -47.58 6.07
CA VAL A 193 -6.33 -47.51 7.46
C VAL A 193 -7.16 -46.25 7.70
N PHE A 194 -6.72 -45.11 7.15
CA PHE A 194 -7.45 -43.85 7.24
C PHE A 194 -8.80 -43.92 6.52
N VAL A 195 -8.84 -44.42 5.29
CA VAL A 195 -10.06 -44.58 4.48
C VAL A 195 -11.06 -45.48 5.18
N GLU A 196 -10.65 -46.66 5.66
CA GLU A 196 -11.56 -47.60 6.34
C GLU A 196 -12.10 -47.04 7.66
N ARG A 197 -11.28 -46.30 8.42
CA ARG A 197 -11.74 -45.61 9.64
C ARG A 197 -12.81 -44.57 9.33
N VAL A 198 -12.57 -43.72 8.33
CA VAL A 198 -13.52 -42.67 7.94
C VAL A 198 -14.81 -43.28 7.38
N LYS A 199 -14.69 -44.30 6.52
CA LYS A 199 -15.82 -45.05 5.95
C LYS A 199 -16.70 -45.68 7.02
N CYS A 200 -16.11 -46.33 8.03
CA CYS A 200 -16.87 -46.86 9.18
C CYS A 200 -17.62 -45.77 9.94
N ARG A 201 -16.97 -44.62 10.17
CA ARG A 201 -17.59 -43.47 10.85
C ARG A 201 -18.80 -42.92 10.06
N ILE A 202 -18.69 -42.79 8.74
CA ILE A 202 -19.77 -42.32 7.87
C ILE A 202 -20.94 -43.32 7.84
N LYS A 203 -20.65 -44.63 7.73
CA LYS A 203 -21.70 -45.67 7.77
C LYS A 203 -22.51 -45.62 9.07
N HIS A 204 -21.81 -45.45 10.20
CA HIS A 204 -22.45 -45.35 11.51
C HIS A 204 -23.32 -44.09 11.63
N TRP A 205 -22.78 -42.94 11.22
CA TRP A 205 -23.51 -41.67 11.20
C TRP A 205 -24.76 -41.71 10.32
N LYS A 206 -24.64 -42.24 9.09
CA LYS A 206 -25.75 -42.39 8.16
C LYS A 206 -26.86 -43.28 8.76
N LYS A 207 -26.50 -44.41 9.37
CA LYS A 207 -27.45 -45.30 10.04
C LYS A 207 -28.19 -44.59 11.18
N SER A 208 -27.46 -43.84 12.01
CA SER A 208 -28.05 -43.05 13.10
C SER A 208 -29.02 -41.97 12.58
N CYS A 209 -28.72 -41.32 11.45
CA CYS A 209 -29.63 -40.35 10.83
C CYS A 209 -30.94 -41.02 10.36
N ILE A 210 -30.85 -42.20 9.75
CA ILE A 210 -32.02 -42.95 9.26
C ILE A 210 -32.85 -43.51 10.42
N ASP A 211 -32.20 -44.05 11.46
CA ASP A 211 -32.87 -44.65 12.62
C ASP A 211 -33.61 -43.59 13.47
N SER A 212 -33.14 -42.33 13.48
CA SER A 212 -33.76 -41.20 14.21
C SER A 212 -35.16 -40.81 13.70
N THR A 213 -35.53 -41.27 12.51
CA THR A 213 -36.87 -41.16 11.92
C THR A 213 -37.86 -42.20 12.46
N SER A 214 -37.39 -43.21 13.20
CA SER A 214 -38.22 -44.23 13.84
C SER A 214 -38.51 -43.88 15.31
N LYS A 215 -39.81 -43.90 15.66
CA LYS A 215 -40.37 -43.39 16.93
C LYS A 215 -39.99 -44.24 18.15
N LYS A 216 -39.26 -43.66 19.13
CA LYS A 216 -39.43 -43.88 20.59
C LYS A 216 -39.02 -42.62 21.38
N ILE A 217 -39.71 -42.39 22.51
CA ILE A 217 -39.81 -41.09 23.22
C ILE A 217 -38.74 -40.89 24.32
N ASP A 218 -37.99 -41.93 24.72
CA ASP A 218 -37.00 -41.83 25.81
C ASP A 218 -35.59 -41.37 25.38
N ASP A 219 -35.44 -40.84 24.17
CA ASP A 219 -34.15 -40.70 23.51
C ASP A 219 -33.62 -39.25 23.48
N ALA A 220 -34.12 -38.34 24.31
CA ALA A 220 -33.73 -36.91 24.25
C ALA A 220 -32.30 -36.65 24.78
N LEU A 221 -31.90 -37.37 25.82
CA LEU A 221 -30.57 -37.27 26.44
C LEU A 221 -29.51 -37.99 25.61
N VAL A 222 -29.87 -39.17 25.08
CA VAL A 222 -29.06 -39.94 24.13
C VAL A 222 -28.94 -39.19 22.80
N LYS A 223 -30.00 -38.57 22.27
CA LYS A 223 -29.92 -37.67 21.11
C LYS A 223 -29.01 -36.49 21.35
N SER A 224 -29.06 -35.87 22.53
CA SER A 224 -28.20 -34.72 22.85
C SER A 224 -26.72 -35.11 22.97
N LEU A 225 -26.43 -36.25 23.60
CA LEU A 225 -25.09 -36.81 23.70
C LEU A 225 -24.56 -37.32 22.35
N GLN A 226 -25.39 -37.97 21.53
CA GLN A 226 -25.02 -38.39 20.17
C GLN A 226 -24.79 -37.21 19.24
N LYS A 227 -25.56 -36.12 19.38
CA LYS A 227 -25.35 -34.88 18.60
C LYS A 227 -24.02 -34.21 18.96
N LEU A 228 -23.62 -34.27 20.23
CA LEU A 228 -22.33 -33.82 20.75
C LEU A 228 -21.15 -34.71 20.29
N VAL A 229 -21.31 -36.03 20.26
CA VAL A 229 -20.23 -36.98 19.93
C VAL A 229 -20.04 -37.17 18.42
N LEU A 230 -21.12 -37.13 17.63
CA LEU A 230 -21.10 -37.36 16.18
C LEU A 230 -21.11 -36.07 15.34
N GLY A 231 -21.23 -34.89 15.95
CA GLY A 231 -21.16 -33.62 15.23
C GLY A 231 -22.28 -33.46 14.19
N GLY A 232 -23.53 -33.68 14.61
CA GLY A 232 -24.71 -33.52 13.75
C GLY A 232 -25.00 -32.06 13.43
N GLU A 233 -24.24 -31.51 12.48
CA GLU A 233 -24.47 -30.20 11.89
C GLU A 233 -25.62 -30.31 10.86
N GLN A 234 -26.30 -29.19 10.57
CA GLN A 234 -27.25 -29.11 9.46
C GLN A 234 -26.71 -28.14 8.42
N TYR A 235 -26.74 -28.54 7.15
CA TYR A 235 -26.46 -27.67 6.02
C TYR A 235 -27.79 -27.32 5.35
N GLY A 236 -28.31 -26.13 5.63
CA GLY A 236 -29.69 -25.78 5.32
C GLY A 236 -30.66 -26.69 6.07
N SER A 237 -31.49 -27.46 5.34
CA SER A 237 -32.40 -28.46 5.89
C SER A 237 -31.81 -29.89 5.93
N ARG A 238 -30.58 -30.10 5.42
CA ARG A 238 -29.98 -31.42 5.21
C ARG A 238 -29.01 -31.80 6.34
N PRO A 239 -29.04 -33.05 6.85
CA PRO A 239 -28.06 -33.51 7.84
C PRO A 239 -26.64 -33.51 7.27
N CYS A 240 -25.66 -33.03 8.04
CA CYS A 240 -24.25 -33.10 7.63
C CYS A 240 -23.30 -33.48 8.78
N MET A 241 -22.13 -33.96 8.41
CA MET A 241 -21.02 -34.29 9.31
C MET A 241 -19.73 -33.69 8.75
N THR A 242 -18.91 -33.12 9.62
CA THR A 242 -17.60 -32.57 9.24
C THR A 242 -16.48 -33.54 9.61
N ILE A 243 -15.66 -33.91 8.63
CA ILE A 243 -14.49 -34.80 8.77
C ILE A 243 -13.24 -33.93 8.77
N ALA A 244 -12.57 -33.77 9.90
CA ALA A 244 -11.28 -33.08 9.96
C ALA A 244 -10.23 -33.87 9.16
N VAL A 245 -9.57 -33.21 8.21
CA VAL A 245 -8.50 -33.78 7.39
C VAL A 245 -7.29 -32.84 7.39
N CYS A 246 -6.08 -33.41 7.42
CA CYS A 246 -4.84 -32.67 7.68
C CYS A 246 -3.97 -32.46 6.42
N SER A 247 -4.28 -33.15 5.31
CA SER A 247 -3.51 -33.07 4.05
C SER A 247 -4.43 -33.14 2.83
N GLU A 248 -3.97 -32.61 1.69
CA GLU A 248 -4.72 -32.70 0.42
C GLU A 248 -4.90 -34.13 -0.05
N ARG A 249 -3.91 -35.01 0.18
CA ARG A 249 -4.02 -36.46 -0.07
C ARG A 249 -5.19 -37.08 0.71
N GLN A 250 -5.36 -36.74 1.98
CA GLN A 250 -6.50 -37.23 2.78
C GLN A 250 -7.84 -36.70 2.29
N VAL A 251 -7.90 -35.45 1.83
CA VAL A 251 -9.11 -34.86 1.22
C VAL A 251 -9.51 -35.65 -0.03
N GLN A 252 -8.53 -35.94 -0.89
CA GLN A 252 -8.71 -36.69 -2.13
C GLN A 252 -9.20 -38.12 -1.86
N LEU A 253 -8.56 -38.83 -0.91
CA LEU A 253 -8.96 -40.17 -0.50
C LEU A 253 -10.39 -40.23 0.06
N VAL A 254 -10.81 -39.22 0.85
CA VAL A 254 -12.19 -39.13 1.35
C VAL A 254 -13.17 -38.91 0.20
N SER A 255 -12.80 -38.07 -0.77
CA SER A 255 -13.64 -37.80 -1.95
C SER A 255 -13.80 -39.03 -2.85
N GLU A 256 -12.72 -39.75 -3.12
CA GLU A 256 -12.73 -41.00 -3.89
C GLU A 256 -13.59 -42.06 -3.22
N MET A 257 -13.39 -42.28 -1.92
CA MET A 257 -14.19 -43.22 -1.12
C MET A 257 -15.68 -42.85 -1.09
N LEU A 258 -16.01 -41.57 -0.95
CA LEU A 258 -17.41 -41.13 -0.95
C LEU A 258 -18.08 -41.41 -2.30
N ARG A 259 -17.38 -41.17 -3.41
CA ARG A 259 -17.87 -41.41 -4.76
C ARG A 259 -18.05 -42.90 -5.08
N GLU A 260 -17.16 -43.76 -4.60
CA GLU A 260 -17.22 -45.20 -4.86
C GLU A 260 -18.27 -45.92 -4.01
N PHE A 261 -18.48 -45.49 -2.77
CA PHE A 261 -19.27 -46.26 -1.79
C PHE A 261 -20.62 -45.62 -1.41
N PHE A 262 -20.88 -44.35 -1.77
CA PHE A 262 -22.08 -43.63 -1.34
C PHE A 262 -22.69 -42.74 -2.44
N ASP A 263 -23.79 -43.19 -3.02
CA ASP A 263 -24.50 -42.43 -4.07
C ASP A 263 -25.28 -41.22 -3.55
N ASP A 264 -25.67 -41.23 -2.28
CA ASP A 264 -26.60 -40.29 -1.64
C ASP A 264 -25.91 -39.24 -0.76
N LEU A 265 -24.58 -39.16 -0.81
CA LEU A 265 -23.78 -38.18 -0.08
C LEU A 265 -23.13 -37.17 -1.03
N VAL A 266 -23.03 -35.92 -0.59
CA VAL A 266 -22.29 -34.85 -1.29
C VAL A 266 -21.14 -34.36 -0.41
N ALA A 267 -19.93 -34.36 -0.96
CA ALA A 267 -18.72 -33.91 -0.28
C ALA A 267 -18.44 -32.43 -0.57
N LEU A 268 -18.34 -31.64 0.48
CA LEU A 268 -18.03 -30.22 0.45
C LEU A 268 -16.67 -29.96 1.07
N LYS A 269 -15.75 -29.34 0.32
CA LYS A 269 -14.44 -28.97 0.83
C LYS A 269 -14.59 -27.79 1.77
N ILE A 270 -14.10 -27.86 3.02
CA ILE A 270 -14.02 -26.69 3.90
C ILE A 270 -12.59 -26.11 3.80
N PRO A 271 -12.44 -24.97 3.14
CA PRO A 271 -11.16 -24.24 3.08
C PRO A 271 -10.85 -23.50 4.39
N THR A 272 -9.56 -23.42 4.74
CA THR A 272 -9.08 -22.62 5.87
C THR A 272 -8.68 -21.23 5.45
N LYS A 273 -8.73 -20.26 6.38
CA LYS A 273 -8.35 -18.85 6.16
C LYS A 273 -6.85 -18.61 5.89
N GLY A 274 -6.08 -19.67 5.62
CA GLY A 274 -4.66 -19.65 5.27
C GLY A 274 -4.33 -20.32 3.94
N GLY A 275 -5.31 -20.63 3.08
CA GLY A 275 -5.08 -21.27 1.78
C GLY A 275 -4.80 -22.78 1.84
N GLY A 276 -4.80 -23.39 3.04
CA GLY A 276 -4.74 -24.83 3.22
C GLY A 276 -6.14 -25.47 3.23
N THR A 277 -6.22 -26.75 2.87
CA THR A 277 -7.46 -27.52 3.06
C THR A 277 -7.55 -28.03 4.49
N GLN A 278 -8.61 -27.70 5.24
CA GLN A 278 -8.94 -28.44 6.48
C GLN A 278 -10.43 -28.70 6.56
N ALA A 279 -10.73 -29.99 6.54
CA ALA A 279 -12.03 -30.63 6.67
C ALA A 279 -12.84 -30.84 5.39
N VAL A 280 -13.50 -31.99 5.32
CA VAL A 280 -14.51 -32.35 4.32
C VAL A 280 -15.85 -32.46 5.04
N ARG A 281 -16.83 -31.65 4.65
CA ARG A 281 -18.20 -31.76 5.13
C ARG A 281 -19.00 -32.68 4.20
N VAL A 282 -19.61 -33.70 4.78
CA VAL A 282 -20.43 -34.68 4.09
C VAL A 282 -21.89 -34.36 4.36
N VAL A 283 -22.66 -34.11 3.31
CA VAL A 283 -24.10 -33.78 3.36
C VAL A 283 -24.90 -34.97 2.89
N LEU A 284 -25.90 -35.39 3.67
CA LEU A 284 -26.82 -36.46 3.31
C LEU A 284 -27.99 -35.91 2.50
N THR A 285 -28.25 -36.52 1.36
CA THR A 285 -29.38 -36.19 0.47
C THR A 285 -30.46 -37.26 0.57
N SER A 286 -31.72 -36.87 0.46
CA SER A 286 -32.86 -37.80 0.63
C SER A 286 -33.17 -38.63 -0.63
N SER A 287 -32.76 -38.14 -1.80
CA SER A 287 -32.92 -38.81 -3.09
C SER A 287 -31.87 -38.33 -4.11
N LYS A 288 -31.79 -39.01 -5.28
CA LYS A 288 -30.90 -38.59 -6.39
C LYS A 288 -31.29 -37.22 -6.96
N GLU A 289 -32.57 -36.89 -6.93
CA GLU A 289 -33.12 -35.59 -7.33
C GLU A 289 -32.71 -34.49 -6.35
N ASP A 290 -32.75 -34.75 -5.04
CA ASP A 290 -32.28 -33.83 -4.00
C ASP A 290 -30.76 -33.57 -4.08
N LYS A 291 -29.99 -34.61 -4.42
CA LYS A 291 -28.56 -34.47 -4.73
C LYS A 291 -28.32 -33.54 -5.91
N SER A 292 -29.02 -33.77 -7.03
CA SER A 292 -28.90 -32.95 -8.23
C SER A 292 -29.33 -31.49 -7.97
N LEU A 293 -30.31 -31.28 -7.08
CA LEU A 293 -30.74 -29.95 -6.65
C LEU A 293 -29.64 -29.24 -5.83
N LEU A 294 -29.07 -29.92 -4.83
CA LEU A 294 -27.99 -29.37 -4.00
C LEU A 294 -26.75 -29.02 -4.84
N GLU A 295 -26.38 -29.86 -5.80
CA GLU A 295 -25.26 -29.59 -6.72
C GLU A 295 -25.52 -28.34 -7.57
N ARG A 296 -26.76 -28.14 -8.05
CA ARG A 296 -27.17 -26.96 -8.80
C ARG A 296 -27.22 -25.69 -7.92
N GLU A 297 -27.67 -25.80 -6.68
CA GLU A 297 -27.66 -24.70 -5.70
C GLU A 297 -26.23 -24.19 -5.45
N LEU A 298 -25.27 -25.11 -5.28
CA LEU A 298 -23.86 -24.79 -5.07
C LEU A 298 -23.24 -24.13 -6.30
N GLN A 299 -23.49 -24.67 -7.50
CA GLN A 299 -23.02 -24.10 -8.76
C GLN A 299 -23.55 -22.67 -8.97
N ASN A 300 -24.85 -22.46 -8.76
CA ASN A 300 -25.46 -21.14 -8.89
C ASN A 300 -24.90 -20.14 -7.86
N ALA A 301 -24.68 -20.57 -6.61
CA ALA A 301 -24.10 -19.73 -5.58
C ALA A 301 -22.64 -19.33 -5.89
N GLU A 302 -21.86 -20.26 -6.43
CA GLU A 302 -20.49 -19.99 -6.89
C GLU A 302 -20.47 -19.01 -8.06
N GLU A 303 -21.33 -19.22 -9.07
CA GLU A 303 -21.43 -18.32 -10.22
C GLU A 303 -21.86 -16.90 -9.83
N GLU A 304 -22.86 -16.76 -8.97
CA GLU A 304 -23.31 -15.46 -8.47
C GLU A 304 -22.24 -14.75 -7.63
N GLN A 305 -21.49 -15.52 -6.85
CA GLN A 305 -20.37 -14.97 -6.08
C GLN A 305 -19.23 -14.52 -7.00
N ASN A 306 -18.86 -15.34 -7.99
CA ASN A 306 -17.84 -15.00 -8.98
C ASN A 306 -18.24 -13.73 -9.75
N LYS A 307 -19.48 -13.60 -10.19
CA LYS A 307 -20.00 -12.37 -10.82
C LYS A 307 -19.83 -11.14 -9.92
N LYS A 308 -20.14 -11.26 -8.62
CA LYS A 308 -19.92 -10.20 -7.63
C LYS A 308 -18.44 -9.87 -7.43
N MET A 309 -17.55 -10.86 -7.49
CA MET A 309 -16.10 -10.65 -7.42
C MET A 309 -15.53 -9.95 -8.65
N ARG A 310 -16.00 -10.30 -9.85
CA ARG A 310 -15.54 -9.67 -11.10
C ARG A 310 -15.94 -8.20 -11.14
N GLY A 311 -17.18 -7.90 -10.72
CA GLY A 311 -17.74 -6.56 -10.73
C GLY A 311 -17.63 -5.95 -12.13
N PHE A 312 -17.03 -4.77 -12.24
CA PHE A 312 -16.87 -4.10 -13.55
C PHE A 312 -15.99 -4.87 -14.55
N ARG A 313 -15.11 -5.78 -14.11
CA ARG A 313 -14.28 -6.59 -15.05
C ARG A 313 -15.14 -7.39 -16.02
N GLU A 314 -16.37 -7.75 -15.66
CA GLU A 314 -17.30 -8.44 -16.55
C GLU A 314 -17.57 -7.64 -17.85
N VAL A 315 -17.61 -6.31 -17.78
CA VAL A 315 -17.73 -5.45 -18.97
C VAL A 315 -16.50 -5.59 -19.87
N ILE A 316 -15.31 -5.66 -19.28
CA ILE A 316 -14.04 -5.83 -20.01
C ILE A 316 -13.97 -7.21 -20.67
N GLU A 317 -14.40 -8.26 -19.96
CA GLU A 317 -14.45 -9.62 -20.53
C GLU A 317 -15.46 -9.70 -21.68
N LEU A 318 -16.61 -9.03 -21.58
CA LEU A 318 -17.58 -8.95 -22.69
C LEU A 318 -17.00 -8.25 -23.92
N VAL A 319 -16.30 -7.13 -23.73
CA VAL A 319 -15.65 -6.40 -24.84
C VAL A 319 -14.55 -7.26 -25.45
N SER A 320 -13.71 -7.89 -24.62
CA SER A 320 -12.66 -8.79 -25.09
C SER A 320 -13.25 -9.99 -25.85
N ALA A 321 -14.25 -10.67 -25.30
CA ALA A 321 -14.92 -11.81 -25.94
C ALA A 321 -15.62 -11.44 -27.25
N SER A 322 -16.07 -10.19 -27.41
CA SER A 322 -16.68 -9.72 -28.66
C SER A 322 -15.69 -9.64 -29.82
N GLN A 323 -14.38 -9.52 -29.52
CA GLN A 323 -13.30 -9.33 -30.49
C GLN A 323 -13.55 -8.15 -31.47
N LYS A 324 -14.40 -7.20 -31.07
CA LYS A 324 -14.75 -6.01 -31.87
C LYS A 324 -13.65 -4.95 -31.78
N PRO A 325 -13.51 -4.09 -32.79
CA PRO A 325 -12.56 -2.98 -32.74
C PRO A 325 -12.84 -2.05 -31.56
N VAL A 326 -11.77 -1.67 -30.86
CA VAL A 326 -11.84 -0.74 -29.72
C VAL A 326 -11.16 0.58 -30.08
N VAL A 327 -11.87 1.68 -29.89
CA VAL A 327 -11.46 3.03 -30.31
C VAL A 327 -11.19 3.91 -29.08
N SER A 328 -10.03 4.55 -29.02
CA SER A 328 -9.65 5.54 -27.99
C SER A 328 -8.97 6.77 -28.63
N HIS A 329 -8.78 7.85 -27.87
CA HIS A 329 -8.03 9.05 -28.27
C HIS A 329 -6.61 9.12 -27.69
N ASN A 330 -6.30 8.30 -26.67
CA ASN A 330 -4.96 8.25 -26.07
C ASN A 330 -4.67 6.82 -25.64
N THR A 331 -4.49 5.98 -26.67
CA THR A 331 -4.58 4.53 -26.52
C THR A 331 -3.52 4.00 -25.55
N LEU A 332 -2.28 4.48 -25.60
CA LEU A 332 -1.22 3.98 -24.72
C LEU A 332 -1.55 4.21 -23.23
N ASN A 333 -2.00 5.41 -22.87
CA ASN A 333 -2.36 5.74 -21.49
C ASN A 333 -3.59 4.95 -21.02
N ASP A 334 -4.64 4.93 -21.84
CA ASP A 334 -5.89 4.31 -21.44
C ASP A 334 -5.74 2.80 -21.31
N PHE A 335 -5.09 2.15 -22.28
CA PHE A 335 -4.92 0.70 -22.26
C PHE A 335 -3.87 0.23 -21.25
N SER A 336 -2.92 1.07 -20.85
CA SER A 336 -2.05 0.75 -19.70
C SER A 336 -2.84 0.70 -18.39
N VAL A 337 -3.81 1.60 -18.20
CA VAL A 337 -4.71 1.56 -17.05
C VAL A 337 -5.66 0.37 -17.14
N ILE A 338 -6.26 0.11 -18.31
CA ILE A 338 -7.14 -1.06 -18.51
C ILE A 338 -6.39 -2.36 -18.20
N HIS A 339 -5.17 -2.49 -18.72
CA HIS A 339 -4.34 -3.67 -18.50
C HIS A 339 -4.03 -3.85 -17.01
N SER A 340 -3.46 -2.82 -16.37
CA SER A 340 -3.10 -2.83 -14.94
C SER A 340 -4.28 -3.15 -14.01
N LYS A 341 -5.47 -2.60 -14.29
CA LYS A 341 -6.61 -2.69 -13.36
C LYS A 341 -7.48 -3.93 -13.60
N PHE A 342 -7.51 -4.47 -14.81
CA PHE A 342 -8.46 -5.54 -15.17
C PHE A 342 -7.80 -6.82 -15.69
N ILE A 343 -6.68 -6.73 -16.39
CA ILE A 343 -6.05 -7.87 -17.06
C ILE A 343 -4.96 -8.46 -16.17
N ALA A 344 -3.84 -7.78 -16.01
CA ALA A 344 -2.64 -8.27 -15.32
C ALA A 344 -1.75 -7.09 -14.85
N PRO A 345 -0.79 -7.32 -13.94
CA PRO A 345 0.26 -6.35 -13.66
C PRO A 345 0.99 -5.94 -14.96
N LEU A 346 1.38 -4.67 -15.07
CA LEU A 346 2.05 -4.17 -16.26
C LEU A 346 3.46 -4.76 -16.36
N PRO A 347 3.83 -5.38 -17.50
CA PRO A 347 5.17 -5.92 -17.72
C PRO A 347 6.30 -4.89 -17.62
N LEU A 348 7.54 -5.38 -17.53
CA LEU A 348 8.71 -4.50 -17.65
C LEU A 348 9.01 -4.16 -19.11
N ASP A 349 8.69 -5.07 -20.02
CA ASP A 349 8.94 -4.95 -21.45
C ASP A 349 7.70 -4.50 -22.22
N VAL A 350 7.88 -3.56 -23.15
CA VAL A 350 6.79 -3.00 -23.95
C VAL A 350 6.19 -4.04 -24.91
N ASN A 351 7.00 -4.97 -25.43
CA ASN A 351 6.51 -5.99 -26.36
C ASN A 351 5.66 -7.02 -25.63
N GLU A 352 6.05 -7.41 -24.42
CA GLU A 352 5.23 -8.29 -23.57
C GLU A 352 3.87 -7.64 -23.26
N PHE A 353 3.88 -6.34 -22.95
CA PHE A 353 2.65 -5.55 -22.78
C PHE A 353 1.77 -5.56 -24.03
N LEU A 354 2.34 -5.28 -25.20
CA LEU A 354 1.61 -5.25 -26.47
C LEU A 354 1.04 -6.63 -26.86
N ASN A 355 1.82 -7.70 -26.71
CA ASN A 355 1.38 -9.07 -26.98
C ASN A 355 0.23 -9.48 -26.05
N SER A 356 0.34 -9.14 -24.76
CA SER A 356 -0.72 -9.35 -23.79
C SER A 356 -1.99 -8.56 -24.15
N LEU A 357 -1.82 -7.33 -24.63
CA LEU A 357 -2.93 -6.46 -25.02
C LEU A 357 -3.65 -6.96 -26.27
N GLN A 358 -2.90 -7.29 -27.33
CA GLN A 358 -3.43 -7.82 -28.59
C GLN A 358 -4.18 -9.14 -28.40
N SER A 359 -3.73 -9.97 -27.45
CA SER A 359 -4.43 -11.21 -27.08
C SER A 359 -5.83 -10.96 -26.52
N ASN A 360 -6.09 -9.80 -25.91
CA ASN A 360 -7.39 -9.44 -25.34
C ASN A 360 -8.21 -8.52 -26.26
N PHE A 361 -7.54 -7.63 -26.99
CA PHE A 361 -8.16 -6.68 -27.92
C PHE A 361 -7.39 -6.72 -29.25
N PRO A 362 -7.87 -7.50 -30.23
CA PRO A 362 -7.13 -7.76 -31.47
C PRO A 362 -6.99 -6.52 -32.36
N LEU A 363 -7.93 -5.57 -32.26
CA LEU A 363 -7.98 -4.37 -33.10
C LEU A 363 -8.23 -3.14 -32.24
N ILE A 364 -7.19 -2.32 -32.08
CA ILE A 364 -7.26 -1.07 -31.33
C ILE A 364 -6.95 0.11 -32.25
N PHE A 365 -7.82 1.12 -32.25
CA PHE A 365 -7.65 2.33 -33.04
C PHE A 365 -7.44 3.55 -32.16
N ASP A 366 -6.37 4.30 -32.42
CA ASP A 366 -6.16 5.62 -31.83
C ASP A 366 -6.67 6.70 -32.78
N VAL A 367 -7.74 7.39 -32.38
CA VAL A 367 -8.33 8.50 -33.14
C VAL A 367 -7.34 9.65 -33.29
N ASN A 368 -6.48 9.89 -32.30
CA ASN A 368 -5.45 10.91 -32.39
C ASN A 368 -4.40 10.57 -33.46
N HIS A 369 -4.05 9.28 -33.60
CA HIS A 369 -3.19 8.82 -34.69
C HIS A 369 -3.88 8.99 -36.06
N MET A 370 -5.15 8.60 -36.17
CA MET A 370 -5.91 8.76 -37.43
C MET A 370 -6.08 10.22 -37.85
N MET A 371 -6.24 11.14 -36.89
CA MET A 371 -6.28 12.58 -37.17
C MET A 371 -4.97 13.06 -37.81
N LYS A 372 -3.82 12.60 -37.31
CA LYS A 372 -2.50 12.97 -37.86
C LYS A 372 -2.25 12.47 -39.28
N GLY A 373 -2.95 11.43 -39.73
CA GLY A 373 -2.93 10.97 -41.12
C GLY A 373 -3.64 11.89 -42.11
N ILE A 374 -4.34 12.92 -41.63
CA ILE A 374 -5.05 13.91 -42.45
C ILE A 374 -4.33 15.25 -42.30
N GLY A 375 -3.55 15.68 -43.30
CA GLY A 375 -2.69 16.88 -43.24
C GLY A 375 -3.29 18.10 -42.50
N PRO A 376 -4.54 18.53 -42.79
CA PRO A 376 -5.19 19.64 -42.09
C PRO A 376 -5.42 19.48 -40.57
N LEU A 377 -5.33 18.26 -40.03
CA LEU A 377 -5.56 17.93 -38.62
C LEU A 377 -4.28 17.58 -37.86
N GLU A 378 -3.12 17.64 -38.50
CA GLU A 378 -1.82 17.25 -37.92
C GLU A 378 -1.52 17.96 -36.59
N ASN A 379 -1.90 19.24 -36.48
CA ASN A 379 -1.69 20.09 -35.31
C ASN A 379 -2.85 20.11 -34.30
N VAL A 380 -3.91 19.33 -34.53
CA VAL A 380 -5.14 19.38 -33.73
C VAL A 380 -5.17 18.24 -32.71
N THR A 381 -4.89 18.56 -31.45
CA THR A 381 -4.87 17.59 -30.33
C THR A 381 -6.20 17.49 -29.57
N SER A 382 -7.18 18.34 -29.91
CA SER A 382 -8.43 18.47 -29.16
C SER A 382 -9.62 17.95 -29.97
N ILE A 383 -10.34 16.95 -29.42
CA ILE A 383 -11.52 16.34 -30.06
C ILE A 383 -12.55 17.39 -30.55
N PRO A 384 -12.98 18.40 -29.75
CA PRO A 384 -13.91 19.42 -30.23
C PRO A 384 -13.38 20.24 -31.40
N ALA A 385 -12.09 20.56 -31.41
CA ALA A 385 -11.45 21.32 -32.48
C ALA A 385 -11.40 20.51 -33.77
N ALA A 386 -11.05 19.23 -33.68
CA ALA A 386 -11.02 18.31 -34.81
C ALA A 386 -12.41 18.11 -35.42
N VAL A 387 -13.41 17.89 -34.58
CA VAL A 387 -14.82 17.76 -35.03
C VAL A 387 -15.31 19.03 -35.72
N SER A 388 -14.97 20.22 -35.20
CA SER A 388 -15.32 21.50 -35.84
C SER A 388 -14.62 21.67 -37.19
N HIS A 389 -13.35 21.29 -37.29
CA HIS A 389 -12.58 21.40 -38.52
C HIS A 389 -13.13 20.47 -39.61
N LEU A 390 -13.39 19.21 -39.27
CA LEU A 390 -13.99 18.24 -40.19
C LEU A 390 -15.39 18.63 -40.65
N LYS A 391 -16.19 19.28 -39.80
CA LYS A 391 -17.52 19.81 -40.18
C LYS A 391 -17.44 20.91 -41.23
N ASN A 392 -16.41 21.75 -41.18
CA ASN A 392 -16.31 22.92 -42.05
C ASN A 392 -15.62 22.63 -43.39
N ARG A 393 -14.76 21.61 -43.47
CA ARG A 393 -13.93 21.33 -44.67
C ARG A 393 -14.27 20.06 -45.44
N PHE A 394 -14.86 19.04 -44.81
CA PHE A 394 -15.17 17.76 -45.47
C PHE A 394 -16.68 17.49 -45.43
N PHE A 395 -17.32 17.41 -46.60
CA PHE A 395 -18.75 17.13 -46.72
C PHE A 395 -19.02 15.62 -46.59
N ALA A 396 -19.02 15.12 -45.36
CA ALA A 396 -19.46 13.77 -45.01
C ALA A 396 -20.73 13.87 -44.15
N PRO A 397 -21.93 13.71 -44.72
CA PRO A 397 -23.19 13.80 -43.97
C PRO A 397 -23.34 12.52 -43.13
N ILE A 398 -22.73 12.51 -41.95
CA ILE A 398 -22.94 11.48 -40.93
C ILE A 398 -23.97 12.00 -39.93
N GLU A 399 -25.14 11.37 -39.90
CA GLU A 399 -26.19 11.64 -38.91
C GLU A 399 -26.05 10.69 -37.73
N MET A 400 -25.94 11.25 -36.52
CA MET A 400 -25.76 10.48 -35.28
C MET A 400 -27.03 10.49 -34.45
N GLU A 401 -27.57 9.30 -34.18
CA GLU A 401 -28.70 9.07 -33.29
C GLU A 401 -28.28 8.40 -31.98
N LEU A 402 -28.96 8.75 -30.90
CA LEU A 402 -28.78 8.16 -29.57
C LEU A 402 -30.05 7.41 -29.17
N SER A 403 -29.87 6.25 -28.55
CA SER A 403 -30.96 5.35 -28.15
C SER A 403 -31.80 5.82 -26.96
N HIS A 404 -31.30 6.75 -26.13
CA HIS A 404 -31.97 7.19 -24.91
C HIS A 404 -32.36 8.68 -24.99
N GLY A 405 -33.65 8.96 -25.20
CA GLY A 405 -34.22 10.30 -25.13
C GLY A 405 -34.52 10.71 -23.68
N ALA A 406 -33.70 11.58 -23.08
CA ALA A 406 -34.02 12.27 -21.83
C ALA A 406 -33.20 13.58 -21.67
N LEU A 407 -33.89 14.64 -21.22
CA LEU A 407 -33.42 16.02 -21.02
C LEU A 407 -32.66 16.17 -19.70
N LEU A 408 -31.48 16.83 -19.72
CA LEU A 408 -30.93 17.73 -18.69
C LEU A 408 -29.63 18.42 -19.18
N ASP A 409 -29.28 19.50 -18.51
CA ASP A 409 -28.53 20.71 -18.92
C ASP A 409 -27.12 20.55 -19.56
N GLU A 410 -26.68 21.58 -20.29
CA GLU A 410 -25.33 21.71 -20.88
C GLU A 410 -24.25 21.74 -19.79
N SER A 411 -23.75 20.57 -19.40
CA SER A 411 -22.53 20.47 -18.61
C SER A 411 -21.52 19.53 -19.27
N LYS A 412 -20.24 19.79 -19.00
CA LYS A 412 -19.06 19.12 -19.55
C LYS A 412 -18.94 17.69 -19.00
N ILE A 413 -19.93 16.84 -19.25
CA ILE A 413 -19.98 15.49 -18.70
C ILE A 413 -19.06 14.57 -19.50
N HIS A 414 -18.18 13.85 -18.82
CA HIS A 414 -17.20 12.92 -19.40
C HIS A 414 -17.78 11.93 -20.41
N GLY A 415 -19.00 11.44 -20.20
CA GLY A 415 -19.64 10.48 -21.10
C GLY A 415 -19.88 11.00 -22.51
N GLN A 416 -20.00 12.32 -22.68
CA GLN A 416 -20.07 12.94 -24.00
C GLN A 416 -18.74 12.86 -24.76
N THR A 417 -17.63 12.59 -24.07
CA THR A 417 -16.31 12.42 -24.70
C THR A 417 -16.31 11.18 -25.59
N VAL A 418 -16.83 10.05 -25.11
CA VAL A 418 -16.88 8.81 -25.90
C VAL A 418 -17.80 8.97 -27.11
N VAL A 419 -18.95 9.63 -26.95
CA VAL A 419 -19.84 9.97 -28.08
C VAL A 419 -19.11 10.80 -29.13
N ARG A 420 -18.29 11.79 -28.70
CA ARG A 420 -17.47 12.59 -29.60
C ARG A 420 -16.35 11.79 -30.26
N ILE A 421 -15.72 10.85 -29.54
CA ILE A 421 -14.73 9.92 -30.08
C ILE A 421 -15.38 9.06 -31.17
N CYS A 422 -16.55 8.46 -30.92
CA CYS A 422 -17.30 7.70 -31.93
C CYS A 422 -17.61 8.53 -33.16
N TYR A 423 -18.15 9.74 -32.96
CA TYR A 423 -18.51 10.63 -34.07
C TYR A 423 -17.28 11.01 -34.91
N LEU A 424 -16.18 11.34 -34.25
CA LEU A 424 -14.92 11.69 -34.88
C LEU A 424 -14.36 10.49 -35.65
N PHE A 425 -14.33 9.30 -35.05
CA PHE A 425 -13.88 8.08 -35.70
C PHE A 425 -14.71 7.73 -36.94
N ALA A 426 -16.04 7.78 -36.85
CA ALA A 426 -16.92 7.53 -38.01
C ALA A 426 -16.65 8.52 -39.16
N LYS A 427 -16.42 9.79 -38.84
CA LYS A 427 -16.04 10.80 -39.84
C LYS A 427 -14.67 10.52 -40.46
N LEU A 428 -13.67 10.19 -39.63
CA LEU A 428 -12.34 9.85 -40.12
C LEU A 428 -12.39 8.62 -41.02
N CYS A 429 -13.16 7.59 -40.66
CA CYS A 429 -13.38 6.42 -41.50
C CYS A 429 -14.01 6.80 -42.85
N SER A 430 -15.00 7.70 -42.86
CA SER A 430 -15.60 8.19 -44.11
C SER A 430 -14.60 8.97 -44.98
N VAL A 431 -13.77 9.83 -44.37
CA VAL A 431 -12.75 10.62 -45.10
C VAL A 431 -11.61 9.75 -45.63
N LEU A 432 -11.14 8.81 -44.81
CA LEU A 432 -10.06 7.87 -45.14
C LEU A 432 -10.53 6.65 -45.96
N LYS A 433 -11.83 6.58 -46.28
CA LYS A 433 -12.48 5.45 -46.98
C LYS A 433 -12.25 4.08 -46.30
N ILE A 434 -12.24 4.09 -44.98
CA ILE A 434 -12.11 2.90 -44.12
C ILE A 434 -13.52 2.36 -43.87
N THR A 435 -13.77 1.10 -44.24
CA THR A 435 -15.05 0.42 -43.94
C THR A 435 -14.89 -0.38 -42.65
N PRO A 436 -15.47 0.05 -41.51
CA PRO A 436 -15.32 -0.64 -40.23
C PRO A 436 -16.01 -2.02 -40.18
N GLY A 437 -16.84 -2.38 -41.17
CA GLY A 437 -17.51 -3.69 -41.26
C GLY A 437 -16.82 -4.75 -42.13
N SER A 438 -15.81 -4.40 -42.95
CA SER A 438 -15.13 -5.35 -43.85
C SER A 438 -13.92 -6.05 -43.21
N ILE A 439 -13.87 -6.08 -41.88
CA ILE A 439 -12.74 -6.53 -41.05
C ILE A 439 -12.43 -8.03 -41.20
N GLN A 440 -13.26 -8.79 -41.91
CA GLN A 440 -13.09 -10.23 -42.16
C GLN A 440 -12.83 -10.62 -43.62
N SER A 441 -12.79 -9.69 -44.59
CA SER A 441 -12.56 -10.04 -46.01
C SER A 441 -11.20 -9.56 -46.51
N SER A 442 -10.54 -10.41 -47.30
CA SER A 442 -9.15 -10.38 -47.79
C SER A 442 -8.68 -9.15 -48.61
N ASP A 443 -9.46 -8.06 -48.66
CA ASP A 443 -9.11 -6.79 -49.34
C ASP A 443 -8.58 -5.70 -48.37
N GLY A 444 -8.28 -6.06 -47.12
CA GLY A 444 -7.91 -5.17 -46.01
C GLY A 444 -6.55 -4.45 -46.06
N LYS A 445 -5.96 -4.15 -47.22
CA LYS A 445 -4.60 -3.58 -47.32
C LYS A 445 -4.43 -2.15 -46.75
N VAL A 446 -5.51 -1.42 -46.46
CA VAL A 446 -5.45 -0.03 -45.95
C VAL A 446 -5.66 0.06 -44.43
N LEU A 447 -6.26 -0.96 -43.79
CA LEU A 447 -6.58 -0.95 -42.35
C LEU A 447 -5.36 -1.25 -41.46
N ASP A 448 -4.44 -2.10 -41.94
CA ASP A 448 -3.24 -2.53 -41.21
C ASP A 448 -2.29 -1.38 -40.84
N GLY A 449 -2.40 -0.23 -41.51
CA GLY A 449 -1.57 0.96 -41.20
C GLY A 449 -2.03 1.76 -39.98
N TYR A 450 -3.26 1.56 -39.48
CA TYR A 450 -3.84 2.36 -38.39
C TYR A 450 -4.26 1.54 -37.16
N ALA A 451 -4.42 0.22 -37.30
CA ALA A 451 -4.78 -0.67 -36.21
C ALA A 451 -3.55 -1.05 -35.37
N ASN A 452 -3.70 -1.11 -34.06
CA ASN A 452 -2.67 -1.50 -33.09
C ASN A 452 -1.39 -0.65 -33.14
N VAL A 453 -1.50 0.60 -33.62
CA VAL A 453 -0.41 1.57 -33.64
C VAL A 453 -0.51 2.46 -32.41
N PHE A 454 0.36 2.22 -31.43
CA PHE A 454 0.44 3.02 -30.20
C PHE A 454 1.60 4.01 -30.32
N ARG A 455 1.45 5.03 -31.18
CA ARG A 455 2.52 6.02 -31.41
C ARG A 455 2.33 7.30 -30.61
N SER A 456 3.41 7.74 -29.97
CA SER A 456 3.65 9.16 -29.68
C SER A 456 3.88 9.85 -31.02
N CYS A 457 2.84 10.49 -31.56
CA CYS A 457 2.94 11.66 -32.43
C CYS A 457 4.03 11.67 -33.55
N SER A 458 3.64 11.36 -34.79
CA SER A 458 4.35 11.86 -35.99
C SER A 458 3.43 11.84 -37.22
N GLY A 459 3.18 13.00 -37.84
CA GLY A 459 2.55 13.11 -39.16
C GLY A 459 3.60 13.35 -40.25
N ASN A 460 3.22 13.09 -41.50
CA ASN A 460 3.99 13.38 -42.71
C ASN A 460 3.17 14.32 -43.61
N SER A 461 3.89 15.31 -44.13
CA SER A 461 3.75 16.05 -45.41
C SER A 461 2.67 17.12 -45.64
N GLU A 462 3.23 18.32 -45.94
CA GLU A 462 2.83 19.38 -46.90
C GLU A 462 1.98 20.59 -46.45
N GLU A 463 2.73 21.70 -46.26
CA GLU A 463 2.51 23.12 -46.61
C GLU A 463 1.43 24.02 -45.94
N SER A 464 1.95 25.03 -45.20
CA SER A 464 1.58 26.47 -45.12
C SER A 464 0.19 26.87 -44.55
N LEU A 465 -0.07 27.99 -43.84
CA LEU A 465 0.61 29.28 -43.62
C LEU A 465 -0.01 29.98 -42.37
N ASP A 466 0.87 30.65 -41.61
CA ASP A 466 0.71 31.89 -40.80
C ASP A 466 0.14 31.91 -39.36
N GLY A 467 0.92 32.55 -38.47
CA GLY A 467 0.61 32.86 -37.06
C GLY A 467 1.74 32.58 -36.05
N GLY A 468 2.88 33.28 -36.16
CA GLY A 468 4.19 33.04 -35.48
C GLY A 468 4.21 32.78 -33.96
N ILE A 469 5.22 32.06 -33.45
CA ILE A 469 6.55 32.57 -33.02
C ILE A 469 7.74 31.68 -33.52
N ARG A 470 8.82 32.34 -33.97
CA ARG A 470 10.17 31.87 -34.39
C ARG A 470 10.86 31.01 -33.31
N ILE A 471 11.62 29.94 -33.54
CA ILE A 471 12.61 29.54 -34.56
C ILE A 471 12.60 28.00 -34.59
N TRP A 472 12.42 27.35 -35.74
CA TRP A 472 13.08 26.11 -36.18
C TRP A 472 13.15 26.21 -37.72
N THR A 473 14.28 25.87 -38.32
CA THR A 473 14.66 26.19 -39.70
C THR A 473 13.82 25.44 -40.76
N ASN A 474 13.92 25.91 -42.02
CA ASN A 474 13.06 25.62 -43.19
C ASN A 474 13.00 24.14 -43.69
N SER A 475 13.05 23.10 -42.86
CA SER A 475 12.90 21.71 -43.32
C SER A 475 12.51 20.72 -42.21
N PRO A 476 11.52 19.82 -42.42
CA PRO A 476 11.18 18.76 -41.49
C PRO A 476 12.34 17.75 -41.42
N ARG A 477 13.22 17.92 -40.42
CA ARG A 477 14.40 17.06 -40.25
C ARG A 477 14.17 16.04 -39.17
N LYS A 478 14.40 14.80 -39.57
CA LYS A 478 14.45 13.59 -38.77
C LYS A 478 15.81 13.53 -38.05
N VAL A 479 15.82 13.35 -36.73
CA VAL A 479 17.05 13.33 -35.91
C VAL A 479 17.14 12.05 -35.09
N ASP A 480 18.32 11.43 -35.00
CA ASP A 480 18.53 10.21 -34.21
C ASP A 480 18.57 10.53 -32.70
N CYS A 481 18.10 9.63 -31.85
CA CYS A 481 18.20 9.77 -30.39
C CYS A 481 19.65 10.05 -29.92
N LYS A 482 20.66 9.55 -30.62
CA LYS A 482 22.09 9.76 -30.31
C LYS A 482 22.57 11.19 -30.55
N ASP A 483 21.82 11.96 -31.33
CA ASP A 483 22.15 13.36 -31.62
C ASP A 483 21.47 14.33 -30.63
N LEU A 484 20.83 13.79 -29.58
CA LEU A 484 20.25 14.56 -28.49
C LEU A 484 21.17 14.60 -27.27
N VAL A 485 21.39 15.80 -26.74
CA VAL A 485 22.14 16.01 -25.49
C VAL A 485 21.29 16.77 -24.49
N PHE A 486 21.18 16.24 -23.28
CA PHE A 486 20.49 16.90 -22.16
C PHE A 486 21.47 17.80 -21.40
N LEU A 487 21.10 19.05 -21.21
CA LEU A 487 21.84 20.07 -20.46
C LEU A 487 21.06 20.51 -19.21
N TRP A 488 21.75 20.60 -18.07
CA TRP A 488 21.18 21.13 -16.83
C TRP A 488 22.24 21.81 -15.95
N GLY A 489 21.83 22.41 -14.83
CA GLY A 489 22.73 23.11 -13.91
C GLY A 489 22.84 24.62 -14.12
N PHE A 490 21.86 25.22 -14.80
CA PHE A 490 21.82 26.67 -15.07
C PHE A 490 21.57 27.48 -13.78
N ARG A 491 22.41 28.50 -13.50
CA ARG A 491 22.21 29.43 -12.36
C ARG A 491 20.95 30.29 -12.48
N ASN A 492 20.64 30.75 -13.69
CA ASN A 492 19.44 31.53 -14.02
C ASN A 492 18.57 30.73 -14.98
N ARG A 493 17.23 30.81 -14.90
CA ARG A 493 16.33 30.13 -15.85
C ARG A 493 16.48 30.75 -17.25
N PRO A 494 17.27 30.17 -18.17
CA PRO A 494 17.48 30.77 -19.47
C PRO A 494 16.27 30.47 -20.35
N SER A 495 15.90 31.39 -21.23
CA SER A 495 15.01 31.03 -22.35
C SER A 495 15.79 30.16 -23.35
N ALA A 496 15.10 29.34 -24.14
CA ALA A 496 15.73 28.51 -25.17
C ALA A 496 16.60 29.37 -26.13
N GLY A 497 16.15 30.57 -26.48
CA GLY A 497 16.91 31.51 -27.31
C GLY A 497 18.17 32.05 -26.63
N MET A 498 18.10 32.38 -25.34
CA MET A 498 19.28 32.82 -24.57
C MET A 498 20.31 31.70 -24.47
N LEU A 499 19.85 30.47 -24.21
CA LEU A 499 20.73 29.31 -24.15
C LEU A 499 21.38 29.00 -25.50
N LYS A 500 20.62 29.10 -26.60
CA LYS A 500 21.15 28.94 -27.97
C LYS A 500 22.25 29.96 -28.29
N SER A 501 22.04 31.24 -27.98
CA SER A 501 23.05 32.28 -28.19
C SER A 501 24.30 32.10 -27.34
N LEU A 502 24.16 31.62 -26.09
CA LEU A 502 25.29 31.31 -25.22
C LEU A 502 26.12 30.15 -25.77
N LEU A 503 25.46 29.10 -26.29
CA LEU A 503 26.15 27.93 -26.85
C LEU A 503 26.88 28.26 -28.16
N GLN A 504 26.26 29.04 -29.07
CA GLN A 504 26.84 29.45 -30.36
C GLN A 504 28.19 30.18 -30.21
N GLY A 505 28.40 30.92 -29.12
CA GLY A 505 29.64 31.65 -28.86
C GLY A 505 30.65 30.89 -27.99
N SER A 506 30.41 29.61 -27.69
CA SER A 506 31.17 28.89 -26.66
C SER A 506 32.18 27.87 -27.16
N HIS A 507 31.90 27.19 -28.27
CA HIS A 507 32.79 26.14 -28.82
C HIS A 507 32.51 25.90 -30.30
N ASP A 508 33.53 25.45 -31.05
CA ASP A 508 33.44 25.18 -32.50
C ASP A 508 32.40 24.11 -32.86
N VAL A 509 32.05 23.23 -31.91
CA VAL A 509 30.98 22.22 -32.09
C VAL A 509 29.59 22.85 -32.32
N PHE A 510 29.42 24.12 -31.91
CA PHE A 510 28.21 24.92 -32.12
C PHE A 510 28.30 25.86 -33.33
N SER A 511 29.36 25.76 -34.14
CA SER A 511 29.49 26.52 -35.39
C SER A 511 28.55 26.02 -36.49
N GLU A 512 28.18 24.74 -36.41
CA GLU A 512 27.21 24.08 -37.28
C GLU A 512 25.76 24.30 -36.80
N GLU A 513 24.78 23.92 -37.62
CA GLU A 513 23.36 24.08 -37.28
C GLU A 513 22.97 23.19 -36.08
N PHE A 514 22.37 23.78 -35.04
CA PHE A 514 21.80 23.08 -33.88
C PHE A 514 20.61 23.85 -33.31
N ASP A 515 19.82 23.18 -32.47
CA ASP A 515 18.67 23.77 -31.79
C ASP A 515 18.58 23.40 -30.30
N VAL A 516 17.79 24.18 -29.56
CA VAL A 516 17.64 24.06 -28.09
C VAL A 516 16.17 24.09 -27.70
N CYS A 517 15.75 23.13 -26.88
CA CYS A 517 14.39 23.04 -26.34
C CYS A 517 14.41 22.90 -24.81
N LEU A 518 13.55 23.61 -24.08
CA LEU A 518 13.39 23.41 -22.63
C LEU A 518 12.41 22.26 -22.37
N VAL A 519 12.86 21.23 -21.65
CA VAL A 519 12.02 20.09 -21.25
C VAL A 519 11.23 20.41 -19.99
N ASP A 520 11.90 21.01 -19.02
CA ASP A 520 11.29 21.54 -17.81
C ASP A 520 12.04 22.80 -17.32
N LYS A 521 11.86 23.16 -16.05
CA LYS A 521 12.49 24.36 -15.46
C LYS A 521 13.98 24.17 -15.16
N SER A 522 14.48 22.94 -15.24
CA SER A 522 15.82 22.52 -14.80
C SER A 522 16.70 22.02 -15.95
N CYS A 523 16.09 21.54 -17.04
CA CYS A 523 16.77 20.82 -18.10
C CYS A 523 16.34 21.28 -19.50
N ALA A 524 17.31 21.35 -20.41
CA ALA A 524 17.15 21.63 -21.83
C ALA A 524 17.71 20.48 -22.67
N ILE A 525 17.15 20.24 -23.84
CA ILE A 525 17.72 19.36 -24.86
C ILE A 525 18.39 20.23 -25.92
N VAL A 526 19.60 19.86 -26.30
CA VAL A 526 20.30 20.34 -27.49
C VAL A 526 20.18 19.27 -28.57
N VAL A 527 19.77 19.69 -29.75
CA VAL A 527 19.61 18.84 -30.92
C VAL A 527 20.67 19.19 -31.94
N PHE A 528 21.54 18.24 -32.26
CA PHE A 528 22.53 18.36 -33.32
C PHE A 528 21.98 17.79 -34.62
N PHE A 529 22.13 18.50 -35.74
CA PHE A 529 21.67 18.00 -37.05
C PHE A 529 22.75 17.22 -37.81
N HIS A 530 24.01 17.31 -37.38
CA HIS A 530 25.12 16.57 -37.97
C HIS A 530 25.58 15.44 -37.02
N PRO A 531 25.73 14.21 -37.54
CA PRO A 531 26.15 13.08 -36.73
C PRO A 531 27.57 13.29 -36.17
N ASN A 532 27.82 12.75 -34.98
CA ASN A 532 29.06 12.86 -34.20
C ASN A 532 29.31 14.20 -33.48
N LEU A 533 28.53 15.25 -33.75
CA LEU A 533 28.67 16.50 -32.98
C LEU A 533 28.18 16.37 -31.54
N SER A 534 27.15 15.57 -31.29
CA SER A 534 26.66 15.26 -29.94
C SER A 534 27.74 14.56 -29.11
N GLN A 535 28.41 13.55 -29.68
CA GLN A 535 29.50 12.84 -29.02
C GLN A 535 30.71 13.75 -28.82
N ALA A 536 31.12 14.51 -29.84
CA ALA A 536 32.20 15.48 -29.71
C ALA A 536 31.92 16.51 -28.61
N PHE A 537 30.68 16.97 -28.47
CA PHE A 537 30.28 17.87 -27.38
C PHE A 537 30.36 17.20 -26.00
N LEU A 538 29.89 15.96 -25.88
CA LEU A 538 30.00 15.21 -24.62
C LEU A 538 31.45 14.93 -24.23
N ASP A 539 32.31 14.61 -25.20
CA ASP A 539 33.75 14.41 -24.98
C ASP A 539 34.42 15.70 -24.51
N VAL A 540 34.06 16.85 -25.10
CA VAL A 540 34.53 18.18 -24.66
C VAL A 540 34.10 18.45 -23.21
N MET A 541 32.84 18.18 -22.86
CA MET A 541 32.31 18.37 -21.50
C MET A 541 33.00 17.48 -20.46
N ASN A 542 33.56 16.34 -20.87
CA ASN A 542 34.29 15.40 -20.01
C ASN A 542 35.82 15.61 -20.02
N SER A 543 36.34 16.49 -20.89
CA SER A 543 37.77 16.76 -21.02
C SER A 543 38.28 17.80 -20.00
N GLU A 544 39.55 17.73 -19.62
CA GLU A 544 40.19 18.74 -18.75
C GLU A 544 40.57 20.03 -19.52
N GLU A 545 40.55 20.01 -20.86
CA GLU A 545 40.98 21.09 -21.75
C GLU A 545 39.83 21.99 -22.23
N ILE A 546 38.80 22.20 -21.40
CA ILE A 546 37.70 23.12 -21.74
C ILE A 546 38.23 24.56 -21.76
N SER A 547 38.06 25.27 -22.88
CA SER A 547 38.51 26.65 -23.09
C SER A 547 37.33 27.61 -23.38
N GLY A 548 37.54 28.91 -23.21
CA GLY A 548 36.53 29.94 -23.51
C GLY A 548 35.37 30.03 -22.52
N SER A 549 34.23 30.56 -22.99
CA SER A 549 33.01 30.81 -22.20
C SER A 549 32.31 29.52 -21.73
N LEU A 550 32.54 28.39 -22.39
CA LEU A 550 32.03 27.08 -21.94
C LEU A 550 32.64 26.67 -20.60
N LYS A 551 33.91 26.98 -20.35
CA LYS A 551 34.59 26.69 -19.07
C LYS A 551 33.94 27.42 -17.90
N GLU A 552 33.54 28.67 -18.12
CA GLU A 552 32.82 29.45 -17.11
C GLU A 552 31.49 28.77 -16.77
N LEU A 553 30.70 28.39 -17.77
CA LEU A 553 29.42 27.71 -17.57
C LEU A 553 29.56 26.36 -16.83
N VAL A 554 30.58 25.56 -17.16
CA VAL A 554 30.86 24.29 -16.45
C VAL A 554 31.29 24.56 -15.01
N SER A 555 32.14 25.55 -14.76
CA SER A 555 32.55 25.95 -13.41
C SER A 555 31.37 26.49 -12.57
N GLU A 556 30.34 27.01 -13.22
CA GLU A 556 29.10 27.45 -12.59
C GLU A 556 28.10 26.32 -12.33
N GLY A 557 28.37 25.11 -12.84
CA GLY A 557 27.59 23.90 -12.57
C GLY A 557 26.88 23.29 -13.78
N LEU A 558 27.13 23.76 -15.00
CA LEU A 558 26.57 23.17 -16.23
C LEU A 558 27.02 21.72 -16.39
N ARG A 559 26.07 20.82 -16.65
CA ARG A 559 26.27 19.39 -16.90
C ARG A 559 25.59 18.97 -18.20
N ALA A 560 26.12 17.91 -18.81
CA ALA A 560 25.61 17.32 -20.04
C ALA A 560 25.48 15.80 -19.91
N ALA A 561 24.49 15.21 -20.56
CA ALA A 561 24.35 13.76 -20.70
C ALA A 561 23.71 13.37 -22.03
N ASP A 562 24.03 12.16 -22.47
CA ASP A 562 23.42 11.51 -23.63
C ASP A 562 21.97 11.07 -23.37
N TYR A 563 21.30 10.67 -24.45
CA TYR A 563 19.96 10.10 -24.39
C TYR A 563 19.91 8.77 -23.62
N ASP A 564 20.99 7.98 -23.61
CA ASP A 564 21.05 6.72 -22.87
C ASP A 564 20.99 6.94 -21.35
N THR A 565 21.57 8.02 -20.84
CA THR A 565 21.42 8.42 -19.44
C THR A 565 19.98 8.77 -19.09
N TYR A 566 19.28 9.46 -20.00
CA TYR A 566 17.86 9.75 -19.84
C TYR A 566 17.00 8.46 -19.84
N LYS A 567 17.28 7.53 -20.76
CA LYS A 567 16.64 6.22 -20.80
C LYS A 567 16.91 5.43 -19.52
N ARG A 568 18.15 5.43 -19.02
CA ARG A 568 18.54 4.82 -17.75
C ARG A 568 17.76 5.42 -16.57
N ALA A 569 17.63 6.75 -16.50
CA ALA A 569 16.85 7.40 -15.44
C ALA A 569 15.40 6.88 -15.42
N CYS A 570 14.77 6.75 -16.60
CA CYS A 570 13.43 6.21 -16.74
C CYS A 570 13.35 4.71 -16.38
N SER A 571 14.31 3.89 -16.81
CA SER A 571 14.36 2.44 -16.56
C SER A 571 14.64 2.09 -15.09
N LEU A 572 15.52 2.85 -14.42
CA LEU A 572 15.84 2.69 -13.00
C LEU A 572 14.76 3.26 -12.08
N GLY A 573 13.79 3.97 -12.64
CA GLY A 573 12.71 4.56 -11.87
C GLY A 573 13.12 5.79 -11.05
N LEU A 574 14.09 6.56 -11.54
CA LEU A 574 14.55 7.81 -10.93
C LEU A 574 13.62 8.95 -11.36
N TRP A 575 12.52 9.13 -10.65
CA TRP A 575 11.45 10.06 -11.03
C TRP A 575 11.34 11.24 -10.06
N GLU A 576 12.40 12.05 -9.99
CA GLU A 576 12.46 13.24 -9.14
C GLU A 576 11.50 14.35 -9.60
N THR A 577 11.42 15.43 -8.81
CA THR A 577 10.59 16.60 -9.13
C THR A 577 10.95 17.28 -10.45
N ASP A 578 12.22 17.19 -10.81
CA ASP A 578 12.86 17.82 -11.95
C ASP A 578 13.79 16.82 -12.64
N LEU A 579 13.96 17.00 -13.95
CA LEU A 579 14.73 16.09 -14.78
C LEU A 579 16.23 16.14 -14.40
N ALA A 580 16.75 17.31 -14.04
CA ALA A 580 18.14 17.49 -13.63
C ALA A 580 18.54 16.55 -12.47
N SER A 581 17.76 16.52 -11.39
CA SER A 581 18.02 15.66 -10.24
C SER A 581 17.96 14.16 -10.59
N SER A 582 17.13 13.79 -11.56
CA SER A 582 17.00 12.41 -12.04
C SER A 582 18.21 11.99 -12.88
N LEU A 583 18.69 12.89 -13.75
CA LEU A 583 19.89 12.69 -14.55
C LEU A 583 21.15 12.61 -13.68
N ASP A 584 21.30 13.48 -12.67
CA ASP A 584 22.44 13.43 -11.74
C ASP A 584 22.56 12.07 -11.03
N LYS A 585 21.42 11.51 -10.59
CA LYS A 585 21.39 10.18 -9.97
C LYS A 585 21.69 9.06 -10.98
N ALA A 586 21.17 9.17 -12.20
CA ALA A 586 21.42 8.20 -13.26
C ALA A 586 22.90 8.17 -13.65
N SER A 587 23.53 9.35 -13.79
CA SER A 587 24.96 9.48 -14.10
C SER A 587 25.88 8.96 -12.98
N ALA A 588 25.41 8.95 -11.72
CA ALA A 588 26.18 8.44 -10.58
C ALA A 588 26.06 6.92 -10.38
N THR A 589 25.19 6.23 -11.12
CA THR A 589 24.91 4.80 -10.95
C THR A 589 25.75 3.97 -11.93
N PRO A 590 26.56 2.98 -11.48
CA PRO A 590 27.43 2.20 -12.36
C PRO A 590 26.67 1.25 -13.31
N ASP A 591 27.19 1.10 -14.54
CA ASP A 591 26.63 0.27 -15.61
C ASP A 591 26.74 -1.24 -15.29
N HIS A 592 25.71 -1.80 -14.66
CA HIS A 592 25.59 -3.25 -14.44
C HIS A 592 24.51 -3.92 -15.31
N LEU A 593 23.91 -3.21 -16.27
CA LEU A 593 22.76 -3.69 -17.05
C LEU A 593 22.98 -3.81 -18.58
N SER A 594 24.20 -3.60 -19.09
CA SER A 594 24.48 -3.61 -20.54
C SER A 594 24.73 -4.98 -21.18
N GLN A 595 24.51 -6.10 -20.47
CA GLN A 595 24.54 -7.44 -21.07
C GLN A 595 23.12 -8.00 -21.27
N ARG A 596 22.52 -7.76 -22.44
CA ARG A 596 21.47 -8.62 -22.99
C ARG A 596 21.82 -8.92 -24.46
N ASP A 597 21.86 -10.21 -24.77
CA ASP A 597 22.19 -10.77 -26.09
C ASP A 597 21.24 -10.26 -27.21
N PRO A 598 21.76 -9.99 -28.42
CA PRO A 598 20.99 -9.48 -29.56
C PRO A 598 20.45 -10.61 -30.46
N GLU A 599 19.94 -11.71 -29.90
CA GLU A 599 19.40 -12.82 -30.71
C GLU A 599 18.03 -13.30 -30.23
N THR A 600 16.98 -12.61 -30.64
CA THR A 600 15.65 -13.23 -30.79
C THR A 600 14.85 -12.43 -31.81
N LYS A 601 14.60 -13.01 -32.98
CA LYS A 601 13.74 -12.40 -34.01
C LYS A 601 12.29 -12.38 -33.49
N PRO A 602 11.64 -11.21 -33.35
CA PRO A 602 10.23 -11.14 -33.01
C PRO A 602 9.36 -11.50 -34.23
N ALA A 603 8.20 -12.09 -33.96
CA ALA A 603 7.12 -12.22 -34.95
C ALA A 603 6.75 -10.82 -35.47
N GLU A 604 6.58 -10.69 -36.79
CA GLU A 604 6.39 -9.42 -37.49
C GLU A 604 5.12 -8.68 -37.01
N ILE A 605 5.31 -7.72 -36.12
CA ILE A 605 4.38 -6.62 -35.86
C ILE A 605 5.04 -5.38 -36.45
N TYR A 606 4.38 -4.74 -37.42
CA TYR A 606 4.92 -3.56 -38.13
C TYR A 606 5.05 -2.35 -37.20
N TRP A 607 6.19 -2.24 -36.54
CA TRP A 607 6.68 -1.00 -35.95
C TRP A 607 7.75 -0.44 -36.88
N CYS A 608 7.53 0.79 -37.35
CA CYS A 608 8.49 1.51 -38.18
C CYS A 608 9.79 1.68 -37.37
N ASN A 609 10.80 0.87 -37.74
CA ASN A 609 11.96 0.56 -36.93
C ASN A 609 13.11 1.55 -37.15
N ASP A 610 12.80 2.84 -37.04
CA ASP A 610 13.78 3.91 -37.17
C ASP A 610 13.78 4.74 -35.87
N LEU A 611 14.89 4.75 -35.13
CA LEU A 611 15.17 5.52 -33.90
C LEU A 611 15.25 7.03 -34.17
N ILE A 612 14.30 7.54 -34.95
CA ILE A 612 14.33 8.87 -35.54
C ILE A 612 13.17 9.68 -34.97
N ILE A 613 13.51 10.76 -34.28
CA ILE A 613 12.61 11.70 -33.63
C ILE A 613 12.22 12.80 -34.63
N ASN A 614 10.92 13.12 -34.70
CA ASN A 614 10.40 14.31 -35.38
C ASN A 614 10.14 15.41 -34.34
N LEU A 615 10.78 16.57 -34.51
CA LEU A 615 10.83 17.66 -33.54
C LEU A 615 9.65 18.64 -33.63
N ASP A 616 8.78 18.50 -34.64
CA ASP A 616 7.64 19.41 -34.88
C ASP A 616 6.60 19.44 -33.75
N ASP A 617 6.52 18.40 -32.91
CA ASP A 617 5.53 18.26 -31.82
C ASP A 617 5.94 18.95 -30.48
N LEU A 618 7.12 19.57 -30.39
CA LEU A 618 7.65 20.12 -29.12
C LEU A 618 7.06 21.48 -28.68
N SER A 619 6.20 22.11 -29.48
CA SER A 619 5.80 23.52 -29.30
C SER A 619 4.45 23.78 -28.60
N LEU A 620 3.71 22.75 -28.17
CA LEU A 620 2.29 22.92 -27.81
C LEU A 620 1.92 23.08 -26.32
N ASN A 621 2.83 23.40 -25.40
CA ASN A 621 2.48 23.43 -23.96
C ASN A 621 3.04 24.59 -23.11
N ILE A 622 2.98 25.85 -23.58
CA ILE A 622 3.00 27.01 -22.67
C ILE A 622 2.09 28.12 -23.22
N LYS A 623 0.82 28.18 -22.79
CA LYS A 623 0.01 29.41 -22.85
C LYS A 623 -0.01 30.06 -21.48
N ALA A 624 0.75 31.15 -21.32
CA ALA A 624 0.51 32.16 -20.30
C ALA A 624 -0.46 33.21 -20.87
N GLU A 625 -1.52 33.54 -20.14
CA GLU A 625 -2.42 34.64 -20.50
C GLU A 625 -1.68 35.99 -20.43
N PRO A 626 -1.79 36.87 -21.45
CA PRO A 626 -1.18 38.19 -21.38
C PRO A 626 -2.10 39.15 -20.61
N ALA A 627 -1.53 39.82 -19.60
CA ALA A 627 -2.12 40.99 -18.97
C ALA A 627 -2.27 42.13 -20.00
N LYS A 628 -3.49 42.62 -20.19
CA LYS A 628 -3.78 43.81 -20.99
C LYS A 628 -3.29 45.06 -20.24
N THR A 629 -2.26 45.71 -20.76
CA THR A 629 -2.00 47.14 -20.55
C THR A 629 -2.97 47.96 -21.40
N MET A 630 -3.87 48.72 -20.76
CA MET A 630 -4.50 49.89 -21.38
C MET A 630 -3.77 51.16 -20.94
N SER A 631 -3.46 51.98 -21.92
CA SER A 631 -2.78 53.27 -21.82
C SER A 631 -3.60 54.35 -21.15
N SER A 632 -2.86 55.27 -20.54
CA SER A 632 -3.20 56.62 -20.08
C SER A 632 -4.22 57.41 -20.92
N ALA A 633 -5.19 58.05 -20.24
CA ALA A 633 -5.67 59.40 -20.54
C ALA A 633 -6.37 60.02 -19.31
N SER A 634 -5.70 61.05 -18.78
CA SER A 634 -6.17 62.29 -18.12
C SER A 634 -7.64 62.46 -17.72
N ILE A 635 -7.88 62.90 -16.47
CA ILE A 635 -8.38 64.24 -16.09
C ILE A 635 -8.62 64.27 -14.57
N ALA A 636 -8.19 65.37 -13.96
CA ALA A 636 -8.17 65.63 -12.54
C ALA A 636 -9.50 66.23 -12.01
N VAL A 637 -9.50 66.44 -10.68
CA VAL A 637 -10.12 67.57 -9.96
C VAL A 637 -11.38 67.26 -9.10
N ASN A 638 -11.15 67.36 -7.79
CA ASN A 638 -11.98 67.88 -6.68
C ASN A 638 -13.07 67.02 -5.98
N SER A 639 -12.72 66.64 -4.74
CA SER A 639 -13.33 66.98 -3.43
C SER A 639 -14.77 67.52 -3.38
N PRO A 640 -15.57 67.19 -2.33
CA PRO A 640 -15.49 67.84 -1.00
C PRO A 640 -15.47 66.83 0.18
N SER A 641 -14.60 66.95 1.19
CA SER A 641 -14.67 67.76 2.44
C SER A 641 -15.85 67.43 3.37
N SER A 642 -15.57 66.80 4.53
CA SER A 642 -15.61 67.39 5.90
C SER A 642 -16.98 67.20 6.59
N SER A 643 -17.18 66.87 7.87
CA SER A 643 -16.38 66.93 9.11
C SER A 643 -17.25 66.46 10.30
N ASN A 644 -16.60 66.04 11.40
CA ASN A 644 -16.99 66.14 12.83
C ASN A 644 -18.08 65.18 13.38
N HIS A 645 -18.07 64.65 14.62
CA HIS A 645 -17.32 64.89 15.87
C HIS A 645 -17.48 63.66 16.83
N PHE A 646 -16.40 63.28 17.56
CA PHE A 646 -16.27 62.98 19.03
C PHE A 646 -17.46 62.34 19.82
N ILE A 647 -17.34 61.33 20.72
CA ILE A 647 -16.62 61.26 22.03
C ILE A 647 -16.53 59.78 22.57
N LYS A 648 -15.34 59.41 23.11
CA LYS A 648 -14.91 58.56 24.29
C LYS A 648 -15.83 57.48 24.90
N ASP A 649 -15.39 56.41 25.59
CA ASP A 649 -14.11 55.82 26.06
C ASP A 649 -14.42 54.30 26.22
N GLY A 650 -13.53 53.37 25.86
CA GLY A 650 -12.69 52.67 26.83
C GLY A 650 -13.14 51.21 27.08
N VAL A 651 -12.33 50.26 26.62
CA VAL A 651 -11.94 48.97 27.24
C VAL A 651 -11.49 48.02 26.11
N THR A 652 -10.21 47.68 26.18
CA THR A 652 -9.41 46.89 25.26
C THR A 652 -9.83 45.41 25.25
N SER A 653 -10.19 44.90 24.06
CA SER A 653 -10.22 43.47 23.77
C SER A 653 -9.33 43.17 22.56
N VAL A 654 -8.45 42.19 22.76
CA VAL A 654 -7.49 41.67 21.79
C VAL A 654 -8.21 40.74 20.82
N ASN A 655 -8.09 40.97 19.52
CA ASN A 655 -8.30 39.90 18.54
C ASN A 655 -7.41 40.06 17.30
N VAL A 656 -6.37 39.23 17.29
CA VAL A 656 -5.77 38.47 16.19
C VAL A 656 -6.23 38.83 14.77
N ASN A 657 -5.29 39.36 13.98
CA ASN A 657 -5.24 39.11 12.54
C ASN A 657 -3.78 38.94 12.07
N ARG A 658 -3.49 37.68 11.73
CA ARG A 658 -2.74 37.20 10.57
C ARG A 658 -1.71 38.10 9.86
N LEU A 659 -0.57 37.45 9.64
CA LEU A 659 0.27 37.45 8.44
C LEU A 659 1.00 38.76 8.11
N CYS A 660 2.32 38.73 8.24
CA CYS A 660 3.21 38.54 7.09
C CYS A 660 4.68 38.42 7.53
N SER A 661 5.41 37.65 6.71
CA SER A 661 6.85 37.70 6.38
C SER A 661 7.74 38.66 7.16
N PHE A 662 8.96 38.25 7.52
CA PHE A 662 10.16 39.03 7.19
C PHE A 662 11.42 38.15 7.23
N SER A 663 12.09 38.09 6.08
CA SER A 663 13.53 37.94 5.93
C SER A 663 14.25 39.13 6.58
N PHE A 664 15.42 38.90 7.17
CA PHE A 664 16.31 39.97 7.62
C PHE A 664 17.69 39.85 6.98
N GLU A 665 18.04 40.92 6.26
CA GLU A 665 19.40 41.28 5.87
C GLU A 665 20.21 41.78 7.08
N SER A 666 21.52 41.63 6.91
CA SER A 666 22.62 42.05 7.78
C SER A 666 22.84 43.56 7.83
N GLY A 667 23.29 44.09 8.99
CA GLY A 667 24.11 45.30 9.03
C GLY A 667 24.21 46.09 10.35
N LEU A 668 25.39 46.00 10.99
CA LEU A 668 26.15 47.06 11.71
C LEU A 668 25.74 47.57 13.10
N PHE A 669 26.56 47.20 14.11
CA PHE A 669 27.34 48.02 15.09
C PHE A 669 28.05 46.97 15.99
N GLY A 670 29.36 46.91 16.27
CA GLY A 670 30.41 47.91 16.27
C GLY A 670 30.91 48.14 17.70
N SER A 671 31.74 47.25 18.28
CA SER A 671 32.84 47.63 19.21
C SER A 671 33.66 46.43 19.70
N LYS A 672 34.97 46.69 19.83
CA LYS A 672 36.07 45.82 20.26
C LYS A 672 36.06 45.63 21.79
N ILE A 673 36.57 44.49 22.28
CA ILE A 673 37.68 44.35 23.27
C ILE A 673 37.79 42.87 23.72
N PRO A 674 39.01 42.36 23.98
CA PRO A 674 39.31 40.93 24.02
C PRO A 674 39.33 40.37 25.46
N THR A 675 38.96 39.10 25.63
CA THR A 675 39.11 38.41 26.92
C THR A 675 40.09 37.23 26.79
N LYS A 676 41.28 37.41 27.36
CA LYS A 676 42.19 36.32 27.74
C LYS A 676 41.90 35.97 29.21
N LYS A 677 41.61 34.68 29.42
CA LYS A 677 41.71 33.85 30.63
C LYS A 677 41.72 34.53 32.00
N LEU A 678 40.72 34.21 32.81
CA LEU A 678 40.90 33.88 34.22
C LEU A 678 39.95 32.74 34.62
N SER A 679 40.57 31.70 35.14
CA SER A 679 40.02 30.43 35.61
C SER A 679 39.29 30.60 36.94
N LEU A 680 38.11 30.00 37.08
CA LEU A 680 37.57 29.57 38.36
C LEU A 680 36.84 28.23 38.16
N SER A 681 37.40 27.21 38.80
CA SER A 681 36.98 25.81 38.79
C SER A 681 35.69 25.62 39.60
N VAL A 682 34.69 24.97 39.01
CA VAL A 682 33.68 24.22 39.76
C VAL A 682 33.59 22.84 39.11
N ASN A 683 34.01 21.83 39.88
CA ASN A 683 33.95 20.43 39.52
C ASN A 683 32.50 20.00 39.31
N GLY A 684 32.18 19.62 38.06
CA GLY A 684 30.95 18.95 37.68
C GLY A 684 31.25 18.04 36.50
N THR A 685 31.49 16.78 36.79
CA THR A 685 31.74 15.68 35.84
C THR A 685 30.64 15.62 34.77
N ARG A 686 30.96 16.04 33.54
CA ARG A 686 30.20 15.67 32.34
C ARG A 686 30.37 14.16 32.09
N PRO A 687 29.33 13.40 31.71
CA PRO A 687 29.53 12.07 31.18
C PRO A 687 30.24 12.21 29.84
N THR A 688 31.43 11.63 29.76
CA THR A 688 32.20 11.45 28.54
C THR A 688 31.39 10.67 27.51
N ARG A 689 31.38 11.18 26.27
CA ARG A 689 30.93 10.48 25.07
C ARG A 689 31.67 9.12 25.02
N PRO A 690 31.00 7.96 24.83
CA PRO A 690 31.72 6.69 24.72
C PRO A 690 32.66 6.75 23.51
N GLU A 691 33.90 6.30 23.68
CA GLU A 691 34.84 6.11 22.58
C GLU A 691 34.22 5.21 21.51
N ARG A 692 34.42 5.56 20.23
CA ARG A 692 34.05 4.71 19.10
C ARG A 692 34.91 3.45 19.16
N ILE A 693 34.29 2.30 19.39
CA ILE A 693 34.97 1.01 19.43
C ILE A 693 35.05 0.47 18.00
N SER A 694 36.25 0.41 17.44
CA SER A 694 36.52 -0.28 16.17
C SER A 694 36.63 -1.79 16.42
N TYR A 695 35.79 -2.59 15.76
CA TYR A 695 35.87 -4.05 15.81
C TYR A 695 36.99 -4.57 14.89
N SER A 696 37.91 -5.38 15.42
CA SER A 696 39.07 -5.92 14.69
C SER A 696 38.78 -7.21 13.91
N GLY A 697 37.51 -7.57 13.70
CA GLY A 697 37.12 -8.83 13.06
C GLY A 697 36.17 -8.72 11.86
N LEU A 698 35.70 -7.52 11.52
CA LEU A 698 34.74 -7.31 10.43
C LEU A 698 35.11 -6.01 9.71
N GLU A 699 35.66 -6.10 8.50
CA GLU A 699 35.83 -4.90 7.67
C GLU A 699 34.44 -4.34 7.28
N PRO A 700 34.16 -3.05 7.53
CA PRO A 700 32.87 -2.44 7.20
C PRO A 700 32.59 -2.54 5.70
N VAL A 701 31.47 -3.16 5.32
CA VAL A 701 31.05 -3.21 3.92
C VAL A 701 30.27 -1.93 3.62
N LYS A 702 30.78 -1.10 2.70
CA LYS A 702 29.94 -0.08 2.05
C LYS A 702 28.88 -0.84 1.25
N ALA A 703 27.60 -0.55 1.49
CA ALA A 703 26.48 -1.21 0.81
C ALA A 703 26.68 -1.23 -0.72
N SER A 704 27.19 -2.34 -1.25
CA SER A 704 26.90 -2.76 -2.62
C SER A 704 25.46 -3.28 -2.62
N SER A 705 24.74 -3.14 -3.73
CA SER A 705 23.27 -2.99 -3.80
C SER A 705 22.34 -3.90 -2.95
N ARG A 706 22.81 -5.00 -2.34
CA ARG A 706 22.06 -5.88 -1.41
C ARG A 706 22.90 -6.54 -0.30
N SER A 707 24.07 -6.01 0.05
CA SER A 707 24.95 -6.56 1.11
C SER A 707 25.03 -5.65 2.33
N PHE A 708 24.86 -6.23 3.51
CA PHE A 708 24.84 -5.55 4.81
C PHE A 708 25.66 -6.34 5.83
N ASP A 709 26.12 -5.67 6.89
CA ASP A 709 26.77 -6.34 8.01
C ASP A 709 25.74 -7.09 8.86
N VAL A 710 24.56 -6.48 9.08
CA VAL A 710 23.46 -7.06 9.86
C VAL A 710 22.14 -7.02 9.09
N VAL A 711 21.46 -8.16 9.00
CA VAL A 711 20.09 -8.25 8.46
C VAL A 711 19.12 -8.61 9.58
N ILE A 712 18.12 -7.77 9.81
CA ILE A 712 17.11 -7.92 10.87
C ILE A 712 15.77 -8.29 10.23
N VAL A 713 15.24 -9.45 10.61
CA VAL A 713 13.95 -9.96 10.15
C VAL A 713 12.85 -9.60 11.14
N GLY A 714 12.01 -8.64 10.77
CA GLY A 714 10.89 -8.12 11.54
C GLY A 714 11.06 -6.66 11.93
N ALA A 715 10.14 -5.80 11.49
CA ALA A 715 10.10 -4.35 11.76
C ALA A 715 9.14 -3.98 12.90
N GLY A 716 8.94 -4.89 13.86
CA GLY A 716 8.32 -4.56 15.15
C GLY A 716 9.24 -3.67 15.99
N VAL A 717 8.75 -3.23 17.16
CA VAL A 717 9.56 -2.39 18.07
C VAL A 717 10.90 -3.03 18.44
N ILE A 718 10.95 -4.37 18.58
CA ILE A 718 12.19 -5.11 18.88
C ILE A 718 13.20 -4.94 17.74
N GLY A 719 12.84 -5.29 16.50
CA GLY A 719 13.76 -5.21 15.37
C GLY A 719 14.21 -3.79 15.04
N LEU A 720 13.30 -2.81 15.09
CA LEU A 720 13.66 -1.41 14.80
C LEU A 720 14.54 -0.79 15.89
N THR A 721 14.36 -1.16 17.16
CA THR A 721 15.26 -0.70 18.24
C THR A 721 16.63 -1.37 18.16
N ILE A 722 16.71 -2.64 17.77
CA ILE A 722 17.99 -3.32 17.47
C ILE A 722 18.72 -2.59 16.34
N ALA A 723 18.02 -2.29 15.23
CA ALA A 723 18.60 -1.53 14.12
C ALA A 723 19.14 -0.18 14.57
N ARG A 724 18.35 0.57 15.36
CA ARG A 724 18.76 1.87 15.92
C ARG A 724 20.01 1.74 16.78
N GLN A 725 20.09 0.70 17.61
CA GLN A 725 21.21 0.50 18.52
C GLN A 725 22.51 0.20 17.74
N PHE A 726 22.46 -0.62 16.69
CA PHE A 726 23.60 -0.83 15.79
C PHE A 726 24.04 0.47 15.11
N LEU A 727 23.10 1.22 14.54
CA LEU A 727 23.40 2.45 13.80
C LEU A 727 23.97 3.56 14.71
N ALA A 728 23.46 3.68 15.94
CA ALA A 728 23.92 4.67 16.89
C ALA A 728 25.24 4.29 17.59
N GLY A 729 25.49 2.99 17.78
CA GLY A 729 26.60 2.47 18.59
C GLY A 729 27.79 1.90 17.79
N SER A 730 27.67 1.74 16.49
CA SER A 730 28.71 1.13 15.64
C SER A 730 28.80 1.80 14.26
N ASP A 731 29.73 1.34 13.43
CA ASP A 731 29.86 1.72 12.01
C ASP A 731 29.24 0.68 11.03
N LEU A 732 28.56 -0.35 11.56
CA LEU A 732 27.96 -1.44 10.76
C LEU A 732 26.78 -0.97 9.90
N SER A 733 26.62 -1.58 8.73
CA SER A 733 25.45 -1.43 7.87
C SER A 733 24.33 -2.39 8.25
N VAL A 734 23.09 -1.91 8.24
CA VAL A 734 21.91 -2.65 8.73
C VAL A 734 20.78 -2.64 7.71
N ALA A 735 20.24 -3.80 7.41
CA ALA A 735 18.98 -3.95 6.68
C ALA A 735 17.87 -4.45 7.61
N VAL A 736 16.67 -3.87 7.49
CA VAL A 736 15.46 -4.37 8.15
C VAL A 736 14.49 -4.87 7.09
N VAL A 737 14.03 -6.11 7.23
CA VAL A 737 13.04 -6.73 6.33
C VAL A 737 11.77 -7.09 7.09
N ASP A 738 10.60 -6.80 6.53
CA ASP A 738 9.31 -7.18 7.10
C ASP A 738 8.30 -7.53 6.00
N LYS A 739 7.49 -8.56 6.26
CA LYS A 739 6.42 -9.01 5.35
C LYS A 739 5.32 -7.96 5.14
N ALA A 740 5.22 -6.98 6.02
CA ALA A 740 4.25 -5.88 6.00
C ALA A 740 4.99 -4.56 6.29
N VAL A 741 4.37 -3.66 7.06
CA VAL A 741 4.96 -2.39 7.52
C VAL A 741 5.12 -2.38 9.05
N PRO A 742 5.96 -1.50 9.61
CA PRO A 742 6.07 -1.34 11.06
C PRO A 742 4.71 -1.19 11.75
N CYS A 743 4.61 -1.69 12.98
CA CYS A 743 3.38 -1.73 13.79
C CYS A 743 2.23 -2.62 13.25
N SER A 744 2.40 -3.39 12.17
CA SER A 744 1.35 -4.32 11.68
C SER A 744 1.09 -5.54 12.60
N GLY A 745 1.97 -5.80 13.56
CA GLY A 745 1.88 -6.91 14.51
C GLY A 745 1.53 -6.47 15.94
N ALA A 746 2.07 -7.18 16.93
CA ALA A 746 1.81 -6.93 18.36
C ALA A 746 2.10 -5.48 18.80
N THR A 747 3.10 -4.82 18.18
CA THR A 747 3.52 -3.46 18.54
C THR A 747 2.39 -2.44 18.37
N GLY A 748 1.71 -2.39 17.22
CA GLY A 748 0.61 -1.44 16.98
C GLY A 748 -0.67 -1.78 17.72
N ALA A 749 -0.84 -3.06 18.12
CA ALA A 749 -2.01 -3.51 18.86
C ALA A 749 -1.93 -3.26 20.38
N GLY A 750 -0.78 -2.83 20.91
CA GLY A 750 -0.56 -2.65 22.36
C GLY A 750 -1.23 -1.41 22.98
N GLN A 751 -1.22 -1.35 24.31
CA GLN A 751 -1.73 -0.19 25.08
C GLN A 751 -0.71 0.95 25.24
N GLY A 752 0.56 0.71 24.90
CA GLY A 752 1.59 1.75 24.94
C GLY A 752 2.22 2.02 26.32
N TYR A 753 1.90 1.26 27.37
CA TYR A 753 2.47 1.48 28.70
C TYR A 753 3.77 0.70 28.95
N ILE A 754 4.68 1.31 29.69
CA ILE A 754 5.93 0.75 30.18
C ILE A 754 5.75 0.45 31.68
N TRP A 755 5.13 -0.69 31.97
CA TRP A 755 4.73 -1.05 33.33
C TRP A 755 5.88 -1.64 34.17
N MET A 756 6.08 -1.12 35.37
CA MET A 756 6.88 -1.75 36.44
C MET A 756 6.01 -2.24 37.61
N VAL A 757 4.83 -1.66 37.84
CA VAL A 757 4.00 -1.93 39.03
C VAL A 757 3.64 -3.41 39.23
N HIS A 758 3.46 -4.18 38.15
CA HIS A 758 3.13 -5.61 38.20
C HIS A 758 4.35 -6.52 38.02
N LYS A 759 5.56 -5.99 37.90
CA LYS A 759 6.79 -6.78 37.73
C LYS A 759 7.27 -7.34 39.06
N ASN A 760 7.85 -8.53 39.03
CA ASN A 760 8.41 -9.20 40.20
C ASN A 760 9.93 -9.01 40.19
N PRO A 761 10.52 -8.33 41.20
CA PRO A 761 11.97 -8.18 41.32
C PRO A 761 12.76 -9.48 41.36
N ALA A 762 12.14 -10.59 41.78
CA ALA A 762 12.77 -11.90 41.79
C ALA A 762 12.69 -12.65 40.43
N SER A 763 12.07 -12.05 39.40
CA SER A 763 12.00 -12.66 38.06
C SER A 763 13.31 -12.48 37.31
N GLU A 764 13.70 -13.47 36.53
CA GLU A 764 14.84 -13.37 35.60
C GLU A 764 14.68 -12.24 34.55
N THR A 765 13.45 -11.79 34.27
CA THR A 765 13.20 -10.67 33.35
C THR A 765 13.39 -9.29 34.00
N TRP A 766 13.62 -9.24 35.32
CA TRP A 766 13.63 -8.00 36.09
C TRP A 766 14.73 -7.04 35.63
N GLU A 767 15.99 -7.49 35.61
CA GLU A 767 17.12 -6.62 35.27
C GLU A 767 17.03 -6.10 33.83
N LEU A 768 16.59 -6.94 32.89
CA LEU A 768 16.33 -6.53 31.51
C LEU A 768 15.24 -5.46 31.42
N THR A 769 14.13 -5.65 32.14
CA THR A 769 13.01 -4.69 32.16
C THR A 769 13.44 -3.38 32.82
N LYS A 770 14.15 -3.43 33.95
CA LYS A 770 14.65 -2.27 34.68
C LYS A 770 15.62 -1.46 33.82
N ARG A 771 16.56 -2.12 33.14
CA ARG A 771 17.50 -1.47 32.20
C ARG A 771 16.77 -0.82 31.03
N SER A 772 15.86 -1.55 30.39
CA SER A 772 15.07 -1.02 29.26
C SER A 772 14.22 0.19 29.65
N HIS A 773 13.63 0.19 30.85
CA HIS A 773 12.89 1.34 31.39
C HIS A 773 13.78 2.58 31.59
N GLN A 774 15.03 2.40 32.05
CA GLN A 774 16.01 3.50 32.14
C GLN A 774 16.35 4.04 30.74
N LEU A 775 16.60 3.17 29.76
CA LEU A 775 16.92 3.56 28.39
C LEU A 775 15.78 4.36 27.74
N TRP A 776 14.52 3.98 28.00
CA TRP A 776 13.37 4.75 27.53
C TRP A 776 13.33 6.17 28.12
N LYS A 777 13.61 6.31 29.42
CA LYS A 777 13.70 7.63 30.07
C LYS A 777 14.82 8.48 29.48
N MET A 778 16.01 7.90 29.32
CA MET A 778 17.16 8.57 28.71
C MET A 778 16.86 9.02 27.27
N LEU A 779 16.13 8.21 26.49
CA LEU A 779 15.72 8.58 25.14
C LEU A 779 14.77 9.78 25.15
N ALA A 780 13.77 9.79 26.04
CA ALA A 780 12.84 10.90 26.19
C ALA A 780 13.55 12.19 26.66
N GLU A 781 14.54 12.07 27.55
CA GLU A 781 15.39 13.19 27.97
C GLU A 781 16.25 13.71 26.82
N THR A 782 16.88 12.82 26.05
CA THR A 782 17.68 13.20 24.87
C THR A 782 16.86 13.97 23.83
N ILE A 783 15.61 13.54 23.58
CA ILE A 783 14.70 14.25 22.67
C ILE A 783 14.37 15.65 23.18
N ARG A 784 14.20 15.79 24.49
CA ARG A 784 13.96 17.09 25.15
C ARG A 784 15.18 18.00 25.03
N ASP A 785 16.39 17.47 25.23
CA ASP A 785 17.64 18.21 25.12
C ASP A 785 17.91 18.67 23.67
N GLN A 786 17.37 17.95 22.68
CA GLN A 786 17.37 18.34 21.27
C GLN A 786 16.33 19.43 20.93
N GLY A 787 15.58 19.93 21.91
CA GLY A 787 14.56 20.96 21.72
C GLY A 787 13.24 20.45 21.15
N MET A 788 13.03 19.13 21.10
CA MET A 788 11.77 18.52 20.68
C MET A 788 10.90 18.12 21.89
N ASP A 789 9.59 18.04 21.70
CA ASP A 789 8.66 17.60 22.73
C ASP A 789 8.49 16.06 22.71
N PRO A 790 8.91 15.32 23.76
CA PRO A 790 8.76 13.87 23.82
C PRO A 790 7.30 13.40 23.71
N LEU A 791 6.33 14.23 24.10
CA LEU A 791 4.91 13.92 23.94
C LEU A 791 4.49 13.86 22.47
N GLN A 792 4.99 14.77 21.63
CA GLN A 792 4.66 14.81 20.20
C GLN A 792 5.49 13.83 19.37
N VAL A 793 6.67 13.45 19.86
CA VAL A 793 7.61 12.59 19.13
C VAL A 793 7.40 11.12 19.47
N LEU A 794 7.20 10.78 20.74
CA LEU A 794 7.06 9.40 21.21
C LEU A 794 5.67 9.09 21.77
N GLY A 795 4.80 10.10 21.95
CA GLY A 795 3.64 9.95 22.82
C GLY A 795 4.02 9.84 24.30
N TRP A 796 5.21 10.29 24.70
CA TRP A 796 5.76 10.07 26.04
C TRP A 796 4.98 10.84 27.12
N LYS A 797 4.31 10.12 28.02
CA LYS A 797 3.59 10.66 29.17
C LYS A 797 4.06 9.97 30.45
N LYS A 798 4.35 10.77 31.48
CA LYS A 798 4.65 10.28 32.84
C LYS A 798 3.37 10.31 33.68
N THR A 799 2.45 9.41 33.37
CA THR A 799 1.14 9.30 34.03
C THR A 799 1.18 8.47 35.30
N GLY A 800 2.17 7.60 35.49
CA GLY A 800 2.16 6.60 36.56
C GLY A 800 1.15 5.47 36.29
N SER A 801 1.18 4.45 37.13
CA SER A 801 0.35 3.26 36.96
C SER A 801 -0.20 2.69 38.26
N LEU A 802 -1.36 2.04 38.18
CA LEU A 802 -2.08 1.43 39.28
C LEU A 802 -2.29 -0.07 39.02
N LEU A 803 -1.89 -0.91 39.97
CA LEU A 803 -2.31 -2.30 40.06
C LEU A 803 -3.42 -2.39 41.11
N VAL A 804 -4.64 -2.75 40.71
CA VAL A 804 -5.85 -2.61 41.53
C VAL A 804 -6.43 -3.95 41.93
N GLY A 805 -6.85 -4.03 43.19
CA GLY A 805 -7.42 -5.22 43.83
C GLY A 805 -8.74 -4.90 44.51
N ARG A 806 -9.65 -5.88 44.58
CA ARG A 806 -10.99 -5.71 45.13
C ARG A 806 -11.25 -6.56 46.37
N THR A 807 -10.38 -7.53 46.64
CA THR A 807 -10.53 -8.45 47.77
C THR A 807 -9.53 -8.13 48.88
N PRO A 808 -9.79 -8.57 50.14
CA PRO A 808 -8.81 -8.50 51.22
C PRO A 808 -7.48 -9.19 50.86
N GLU A 809 -7.55 -10.32 50.14
CA GLU A 809 -6.39 -11.08 49.67
C GLU A 809 -5.56 -10.27 48.67
N ASP A 810 -6.22 -9.58 47.73
CA ASP A 810 -5.56 -8.67 46.79
C ASP A 810 -4.82 -7.57 47.54
N SER A 811 -5.46 -6.97 48.55
CA SER A 811 -4.86 -5.92 49.38
C SER A 811 -3.59 -6.38 50.09
N VAL A 812 -3.52 -7.63 50.55
CA VAL A 812 -2.30 -8.23 51.11
C VAL A 812 -1.23 -8.41 50.03
N MET A 813 -1.60 -8.92 48.85
CA MET A 813 -0.71 -9.09 47.70
C MET A 813 -0.10 -7.75 47.26
N LEU A 814 -0.92 -6.71 47.16
CA LEU A 814 -0.52 -5.36 46.75
C LEU A 814 0.47 -4.74 47.73
N ARG A 815 0.23 -4.83 49.05
CA ARG A 815 1.20 -4.37 50.06
C ARG A 815 2.53 -5.10 49.96
N LYS A 816 2.49 -6.42 49.79
CA LYS A 816 3.71 -7.22 49.57
C LYS A 816 4.44 -6.77 48.30
N ARG A 817 3.72 -6.52 47.21
CA ARG A 817 4.30 -6.04 45.96
C ARG A 817 4.98 -4.67 46.12
N VAL A 818 4.34 -3.74 46.83
CA VAL A 818 4.92 -2.41 47.13
C VAL A 818 6.21 -2.53 47.92
N SER A 819 6.27 -3.41 48.93
CA SER A 819 7.51 -3.68 49.68
C SER A 819 8.63 -4.17 48.77
N GLN A 820 8.34 -5.19 47.95
CA GLN A 820 9.31 -5.77 47.01
C GLN A 820 9.85 -4.74 46.01
N LEU A 821 8.97 -3.91 45.44
CA LEU A 821 9.38 -2.86 44.51
C LEU A 821 10.25 -1.80 45.20
N SER A 822 9.86 -1.40 46.42
CA SER A 822 10.61 -0.41 47.21
C SER A 822 12.01 -0.91 47.58
N GLU A 823 12.12 -2.17 48.02
CA GLU A 823 13.40 -2.85 48.28
C GLU A 823 14.27 -2.91 47.01
N ALA A 824 13.66 -3.08 45.83
CA ALA A 824 14.34 -3.07 44.54
C ALA A 824 14.62 -1.66 43.97
N CYS A 825 14.45 -0.62 44.79
CA CYS A 825 14.64 0.80 44.46
C CYS A 825 13.68 1.34 43.38
N VAL A 826 12.49 0.75 43.27
CA VAL A 826 11.38 1.29 42.46
C VAL A 826 10.39 1.97 43.40
N ARG A 827 10.13 3.27 43.18
CA ARG A 827 9.14 4.00 43.97
C ARG A 827 7.76 3.39 43.75
N ALA A 828 7.16 2.90 44.82
CA ALA A 828 5.80 2.40 44.84
C ALA A 828 5.13 2.75 46.17
N GLU A 829 3.83 3.01 46.16
CA GLU A 829 3.03 3.24 47.37
C GLU A 829 1.77 2.36 47.33
N TYR A 830 1.34 1.88 48.51
CA TYR A 830 0.04 1.24 48.64
C TYR A 830 -1.00 2.31 48.92
N LEU A 831 -2.10 2.28 48.19
CA LEU A 831 -3.24 3.16 48.34
C LEU A 831 -4.41 2.37 48.91
N SER A 832 -4.94 2.85 50.03
CA SER A 832 -6.25 2.43 50.54
C SER A 832 -7.36 2.83 49.56
N THR A 833 -8.57 2.28 49.76
CA THR A 833 -9.76 2.63 48.97
C THR A 833 -10.00 4.14 48.88
N ASP A 834 -9.87 4.87 50.00
CA ASP A 834 -10.13 6.31 50.04
C ASP A 834 -9.05 7.12 49.31
N GLU A 835 -7.78 6.75 49.47
CA GLU A 835 -6.65 7.38 48.76
C GLU A 835 -6.70 7.10 47.26
N LEU A 836 -7.09 5.88 46.88
CA LEU A 836 -7.31 5.49 45.50
C LEU A 836 -8.45 6.31 44.89
N HIS A 837 -9.57 6.47 45.61
CA HIS A 837 -10.69 7.27 45.13
C HIS A 837 -10.32 8.76 44.96
N TYR A 838 -9.45 9.29 45.82
CA TYR A 838 -8.93 10.66 45.66
C TYR A 838 -8.07 10.81 44.39
N LYS A 839 -7.20 9.84 44.08
CA LYS A 839 -6.31 9.89 42.90
C LYS A 839 -7.00 9.52 41.59
N GLU A 840 -7.95 8.59 41.64
CA GLU A 840 -8.66 8.04 40.48
C GLU A 840 -10.17 7.96 40.77
N PRO A 841 -10.90 9.10 40.79
CA PRO A 841 -12.30 9.16 41.26
C PRO A 841 -13.28 8.28 40.48
N ALA A 842 -12.90 7.90 39.27
CA ALA A 842 -13.72 7.07 38.40
C ALA A 842 -13.68 5.57 38.77
N ILE A 843 -12.67 5.13 39.52
CA ILE A 843 -12.49 3.72 39.88
C ILE A 843 -13.22 3.36 41.17
N TYR A 844 -13.77 2.15 41.20
CA TYR A 844 -14.45 1.59 42.35
C TYR A 844 -13.93 0.17 42.63
N VAL A 845 -13.41 -0.03 43.84
CA VAL A 845 -12.85 -1.33 44.27
C VAL A 845 -13.57 -1.97 45.45
N GLY A 846 -14.63 -1.34 45.98
CA GLY A 846 -15.28 -1.77 47.22
C GLY A 846 -14.53 -1.30 48.48
N THR A 847 -14.98 -1.72 49.66
CA THR A 847 -14.41 -1.27 50.94
C THR A 847 -13.08 -1.93 51.27
N ASP A 848 -12.90 -3.19 50.90
CA ASP A 848 -11.73 -4.00 51.27
C ASP A 848 -10.63 -4.03 50.18
N GLY A 849 -10.84 -3.30 49.09
CA GLY A 849 -9.91 -3.18 47.98
C GLY A 849 -8.77 -2.20 48.23
N GLY A 850 -7.97 -1.96 47.19
CA GLY A 850 -6.87 -1.01 47.21
C GLY A 850 -6.06 -1.04 45.92
N ALA A 851 -4.95 -0.32 45.90
CA ALA A 851 -4.04 -0.32 44.75
C ALA A 851 -2.56 -0.24 45.16
N ALA A 852 -1.69 -0.83 44.36
CA ALA A 852 -0.27 -0.47 44.33
C ALA A 852 -0.08 0.59 43.24
N PHE A 853 0.56 1.70 43.58
CA PHE A 853 0.79 2.81 42.68
C PHE A 853 2.29 2.98 42.40
N ALA A 854 2.67 3.00 41.12
CA ALA A 854 4.03 3.31 40.67
C ALA A 854 4.04 4.66 39.92
N PRO A 855 4.46 5.77 40.56
CA PRO A 855 4.42 7.11 39.95
C PRO A 855 5.43 7.32 38.81
N ASP A 856 6.41 6.43 38.68
CA ASP A 856 7.47 6.54 37.69
C ASP A 856 7.23 5.75 36.40
N ASP A 857 6.15 4.98 36.36
CA ASP A 857 5.70 4.30 35.15
C ASP A 857 5.27 5.32 34.09
N CYS A 858 5.57 4.98 32.85
CA CYS A 858 5.40 5.88 31.72
C CYS A 858 4.56 5.21 30.63
N GLN A 859 3.98 6.04 29.79
CA GLN A 859 3.27 5.65 28.59
C GLN A 859 3.96 6.26 27.37
N LEU A 860 3.93 5.55 26.26
CA LEU A 860 4.28 6.01 24.93
C LEU A 860 3.17 5.64 23.93
N ASP A 861 3.20 6.26 22.77
CA ASP A 861 2.40 5.83 21.62
C ASP A 861 3.25 4.94 20.73
N ALA A 862 2.82 3.69 20.55
CA ALA A 862 3.61 2.70 19.81
C ALA A 862 3.87 3.14 18.36
N HIS A 863 2.90 3.80 17.70
CA HIS A 863 3.05 4.26 16.32
C HIS A 863 3.99 5.47 16.24
N GLN A 864 3.86 6.44 17.14
CA GLN A 864 4.77 7.60 17.16
C GLN A 864 6.20 7.18 17.50
N ALA A 865 6.38 6.34 18.52
CA ALA A 865 7.70 5.87 18.93
C ALA A 865 8.39 5.09 17.80
N VAL A 866 7.68 4.19 17.13
CA VAL A 866 8.19 3.44 15.97
C VAL A 866 8.50 4.37 14.80
N SER A 867 7.61 5.31 14.48
CA SER A 867 7.83 6.26 13.39
C SER A 867 9.07 7.14 13.63
N TYR A 868 9.28 7.56 14.87
CA TYR A 868 10.49 8.30 15.25
C TYR A 868 11.75 7.44 15.10
N ILE A 869 11.74 6.20 15.59
CA ILE A 869 12.88 5.28 15.47
C ILE A 869 13.19 5.00 13.99
N GLU A 870 12.17 4.74 13.18
CA GLU A 870 12.31 4.53 11.73
C GLU A 870 12.93 5.76 11.05
N LYS A 871 12.46 6.97 11.39
CA LYS A 871 13.04 8.23 10.88
C LYS A 871 14.51 8.38 11.29
N VAL A 872 14.86 8.06 12.53
CA VAL A 872 16.25 8.09 13.02
C VAL A 872 17.09 7.09 12.24
N ASN A 873 16.63 5.86 12.05
CA ASN A 873 17.36 4.85 11.29
C ASN A 873 17.57 5.28 9.82
N ARG A 874 16.53 5.83 9.19
CA ARG A 874 16.58 6.33 7.80
C ARG A 874 17.57 7.49 7.62
N SER A 875 17.91 8.23 8.67
CA SER A 875 18.95 9.28 8.58
C SER A 875 20.34 8.74 8.25
N PHE A 876 20.60 7.44 8.45
CA PHE A 876 21.84 6.76 8.08
C PHE A 876 21.81 6.16 6.66
N ALA A 877 20.68 6.23 5.94
CA ALA A 877 20.57 5.70 4.58
C ALA A 877 21.46 6.46 3.56
N PRO A 878 21.62 7.80 3.60
CA PRO A 878 22.54 8.51 2.71
C PRO A 878 24.01 8.11 2.88
N GLU A 879 24.39 7.61 4.06
CA GLU A 879 25.72 7.08 4.35
C GLU A 879 25.89 5.62 3.85
N GLY A 880 24.85 5.04 3.25
CA GLY A 880 24.82 3.64 2.81
C GLY A 880 24.76 2.64 3.97
N ARG A 881 24.38 3.09 5.17
CA ARG A 881 24.41 2.27 6.39
C ARG A 881 23.06 1.70 6.80
N TYR A 882 21.96 2.13 6.19
CA TYR A 882 20.63 1.63 6.50
C TYR A 882 19.78 1.42 5.24
N ALA A 883 19.07 0.29 5.20
CA ALA A 883 18.04 0.02 4.20
C ALA A 883 16.84 -0.69 4.82
N GLU A 884 15.66 -0.47 4.25
CA GLU A 884 14.41 -1.09 4.71
C GLU A 884 13.69 -1.77 3.55
N PHE A 885 13.20 -2.99 3.79
CA PHE A 885 12.56 -3.87 2.82
C PHE A 885 11.20 -4.29 3.38
N TYR A 886 10.20 -3.42 3.23
CA TYR A 886 8.83 -3.66 3.67
C TYR A 886 8.00 -4.32 2.58
N HIS A 887 6.92 -5.01 2.97
CA HIS A 887 6.12 -5.86 2.09
C HIS A 887 6.92 -7.01 1.44
N GLU A 888 8.00 -7.43 2.10
CA GLU A 888 8.88 -8.49 1.65
C GLU A 888 8.92 -9.61 2.68
N GLN A 889 8.24 -10.71 2.38
CA GLN A 889 8.25 -11.86 3.25
C GLN A 889 9.57 -12.61 3.08
N VAL A 890 10.23 -12.92 4.20
CA VAL A 890 11.36 -13.86 4.21
C VAL A 890 10.87 -15.26 3.92
N THR A 891 11.48 -15.91 2.93
CA THR A 891 11.10 -17.24 2.42
C THR A 891 12.19 -18.29 2.62
N GLY A 892 13.44 -17.88 2.85
CA GLY A 892 14.57 -18.82 2.96
C GLY A 892 15.82 -18.19 3.56
N LEU A 893 16.79 -19.05 3.89
CA LEU A 893 18.16 -18.67 4.23
C LEU A 893 19.12 -19.34 3.24
N VAL A 894 20.15 -18.62 2.83
CA VAL A 894 21.20 -19.12 1.93
C VAL A 894 22.42 -19.49 2.76
N ARG A 895 22.93 -20.72 2.61
CA ARG A 895 24.13 -21.22 3.30
C ARG A 895 25.36 -21.07 2.43
N SER A 896 26.51 -20.81 3.07
CA SER A 896 27.80 -21.00 2.42
C SER A 896 28.07 -22.49 2.22
N VAL A 897 28.35 -22.93 0.99
CA VAL A 897 28.85 -24.29 0.72
C VAL A 897 30.37 -24.24 0.78
N VAL A 898 30.94 -24.49 1.95
CA VAL A 898 32.39 -24.66 2.08
C VAL A 898 32.70 -26.15 1.94
N ILE A 899 33.17 -26.57 0.75
CA ILE A 899 33.69 -27.91 0.52
C ILE A 899 35.10 -27.97 1.13
N PHE A 900 35.21 -28.26 2.44
CA PHE A 900 36.46 -28.77 2.98
C PHE A 900 36.40 -30.29 3.01
N LEU A 901 37.30 -30.91 2.25
CA LEU A 901 37.68 -32.31 2.45
C LEU A 901 38.10 -32.44 3.93
N GLN A 902 37.29 -33.18 4.70
CA GLN A 902 37.51 -33.53 6.11
C GLN A 902 37.29 -32.42 7.17
N SER A 903 36.06 -31.91 7.30
CA SER A 903 35.39 -31.70 8.61
C SER A 903 33.97 -31.16 8.39
N THR A 904 32.95 -31.82 8.95
CA THR A 904 31.56 -31.33 8.97
C THR A 904 31.39 -30.25 10.04
N SER A 905 31.77 -29.00 9.75
CA SER A 905 31.28 -27.85 10.51
C SER A 905 29.96 -27.37 9.90
N SER A 906 28.91 -27.22 10.72
CA SER A 906 27.62 -26.65 10.32
C SER A 906 27.84 -25.25 9.70
N GLY A 907 27.58 -25.12 8.40
CA GLY A 907 27.84 -23.88 7.65
C GLY A 907 27.03 -22.70 8.16
N GLU A 908 27.70 -21.54 8.25
CA GLU A 908 27.08 -20.24 8.51
C GLU A 908 26.12 -19.84 7.36
N PHE A 909 25.15 -18.99 7.68
CA PHE A 909 24.23 -18.44 6.68
C PHE A 909 24.76 -17.13 6.13
N GLU A 910 24.79 -16.97 4.80
CA GLU A 910 25.35 -15.77 4.16
C GLU A 910 24.26 -14.75 3.76
N ALA A 911 23.02 -15.21 3.60
CA ALA A 911 21.94 -14.33 3.14
C ALA A 911 20.55 -14.76 3.61
N VAL A 912 19.66 -13.77 3.65
CA VAL A 912 18.22 -13.94 3.82
C VAL A 912 17.55 -13.82 2.46
N GLN A 913 16.78 -14.83 2.06
CA GLN A 913 15.96 -14.78 0.85
C GLN A 913 14.57 -14.24 1.18
N THR A 914 14.14 -13.25 0.41
CA THR A 914 12.81 -12.65 0.48
C THR A 914 12.01 -13.01 -0.77
N SER A 915 10.74 -12.60 -0.82
CA SER A 915 9.89 -12.75 -2.00
C SER A 915 10.45 -12.02 -3.24
N ASN A 916 11.25 -10.96 -3.06
CA ASN A 916 11.71 -10.09 -4.13
C ASN A 916 13.24 -9.97 -4.23
N ASN A 917 13.97 -10.29 -3.17
CA ASN A 917 15.40 -10.00 -3.03
C ASN A 917 16.15 -11.13 -2.31
N THR A 918 17.48 -11.07 -2.39
CA THR A 918 18.39 -11.83 -1.54
C THR A 918 19.29 -10.81 -0.84
N LEU A 919 19.21 -10.75 0.49
CA LEU A 919 19.91 -9.79 1.32
C LEU A 919 21.08 -10.49 2.01
N TYR A 920 22.31 -10.16 1.61
CA TYR A 920 23.51 -10.74 2.19
C TYR A 920 23.81 -10.08 3.53
N GLY A 921 24.09 -10.89 4.54
CA GLY A 921 24.24 -10.45 5.93
C GLY A 921 25.28 -11.27 6.65
N LYS A 922 26.26 -10.62 7.28
CA LYS A 922 27.24 -11.33 8.11
C LYS A 922 26.61 -11.83 9.40
N ALA A 923 25.72 -11.04 10.01
CA ALA A 923 24.87 -11.44 11.12
C ALA A 923 23.38 -11.32 10.74
N ILE A 924 22.57 -12.30 11.15
CA ILE A 924 21.12 -12.32 10.90
C ILE A 924 20.40 -12.34 12.24
N VAL A 925 19.47 -11.40 12.46
CA VAL A 925 18.68 -11.31 13.69
C VAL A 925 17.20 -11.54 13.38
N VAL A 926 16.60 -12.58 13.95
CA VAL A 926 15.18 -12.90 13.80
C VAL A 926 14.39 -12.26 14.95
N ALA A 927 13.69 -11.18 14.64
CA ALA A 927 12.80 -10.42 15.51
C ALA A 927 11.33 -10.47 15.02
N ALA A 928 10.93 -11.58 14.40
CA ALA A 928 9.66 -11.74 13.70
C ALA A 928 8.44 -12.00 14.63
N GLY A 929 8.54 -11.70 15.93
CA GLY A 929 7.45 -11.88 16.90
C GLY A 929 6.86 -13.30 16.86
N CYS A 930 5.54 -13.43 16.82
CA CYS A 930 4.85 -14.72 16.82
C CYS A 930 5.12 -15.58 15.56
N TRP A 931 5.63 -14.98 14.48
CA TRP A 931 6.02 -15.70 13.26
C TRP A 931 7.43 -16.27 13.33
N SER A 932 8.20 -16.00 14.40
CA SER A 932 9.57 -16.51 14.53
C SER A 932 9.60 -18.04 14.50
N ARG A 933 8.63 -18.73 15.13
CA ARG A 933 8.55 -20.19 15.11
C ARG A 933 8.34 -20.74 13.70
N SER A 934 7.29 -20.29 13.01
CA SER A 934 6.97 -20.76 11.66
C SER A 934 8.12 -20.45 10.69
N LEU A 935 8.68 -19.25 10.80
CA LEU A 935 9.83 -18.85 9.99
C LEU A 935 11.01 -19.78 10.23
N MET A 936 11.44 -19.99 11.48
CA MET A 936 12.58 -20.85 11.79
C MET A 936 12.35 -22.30 11.35
N HIS A 937 11.14 -22.83 11.54
CA HIS A 937 10.79 -24.16 11.05
C HIS A 937 10.95 -24.27 9.53
N ASP A 938 10.48 -23.28 8.77
CA ASP A 938 10.60 -23.26 7.32
C ASP A 938 12.06 -23.08 6.86
N LEU A 939 12.82 -22.23 7.56
CA LEU A 939 14.23 -21.97 7.29
C LEU A 939 15.14 -23.20 7.55
N PHE A 940 14.75 -24.09 8.47
CA PHE A 940 15.51 -25.30 8.82
C PHE A 940 14.97 -26.59 8.20
N LYS A 941 13.94 -26.50 7.37
CA LYS A 941 13.34 -27.66 6.70
C LYS A 941 14.39 -28.40 5.86
N GLY A 942 14.77 -29.61 6.29
CA GLY A 942 15.80 -30.43 5.63
C GLY A 942 17.21 -30.32 6.24
N SER A 943 17.38 -29.59 7.35
CA SER A 943 18.63 -29.57 8.11
C SER A 943 18.57 -30.48 9.35
N HIS A 944 19.72 -30.93 9.86
CA HIS A 944 19.82 -31.69 11.12
C HIS A 944 19.58 -30.84 12.38
N ILE A 945 19.34 -29.52 12.22
CA ILE A 945 19.06 -28.61 13.33
C ILE A 945 17.55 -28.63 13.55
N GLN A 946 17.13 -29.35 14.58
CA GLN A 946 15.78 -29.26 15.08
C GLN A 946 15.74 -27.99 15.96
N LEU A 947 14.84 -27.06 15.62
CA LEU A 947 14.72 -25.80 16.34
C LEU A 947 13.24 -25.53 16.60
N ASP A 948 12.69 -26.22 17.59
CA ASP A 948 11.29 -26.00 17.98
C ASP A 948 11.18 -24.79 18.91
N ALA A 949 11.55 -23.59 18.41
CA ALA A 949 11.38 -22.35 19.16
C ALA A 949 9.89 -22.18 19.50
N LEU A 950 9.53 -22.37 20.77
CA LEU A 950 8.16 -22.59 21.23
C LEU A 950 7.24 -21.35 21.19
N VAL A 951 7.58 -20.30 20.44
CA VAL A 951 6.78 -19.06 20.39
C VAL A 951 5.38 -19.40 19.88
N MET A 952 4.37 -19.12 20.70
CA MET A 952 2.96 -19.31 20.36
C MET A 952 2.24 -17.96 20.27
N PRO A 953 1.34 -17.77 19.29
CA PRO A 953 0.53 -16.57 19.21
C PRO A 953 -0.55 -16.60 20.32
N ARG A 954 -0.45 -15.66 21.27
CA ARG A 954 -1.47 -15.44 22.30
C ARG A 954 -2.28 -14.19 21.94
N LYS A 955 -3.48 -14.41 21.44
CA LYS A 955 -4.37 -13.34 20.96
C LYS A 955 -4.91 -12.53 22.13
N GLY A 956 -4.99 -11.21 21.95
CA GLY A 956 -5.70 -10.32 22.85
C GLY A 956 -6.51 -9.25 22.14
N HIS A 957 -7.59 -8.85 22.81
CA HIS A 957 -8.50 -7.80 22.36
C HIS A 957 -8.40 -6.58 23.28
N LEU A 958 -8.46 -5.40 22.68
CA LEU A 958 -8.65 -4.11 23.35
C LEU A 958 -9.83 -3.38 22.70
N LEU A 959 -10.62 -2.71 23.51
CA LEU A 959 -11.70 -1.82 23.08
C LEU A 959 -11.19 -0.39 23.13
N VAL A 960 -11.42 0.37 22.07
CA VAL A 960 -11.02 1.77 21.95
C VAL A 960 -12.26 2.62 21.72
N PHE A 961 -12.44 3.63 22.57
CA PHE A 961 -13.58 4.54 22.53
C PHE A 961 -13.09 5.96 22.27
N GLU A 962 -13.52 6.53 21.15
CA GLU A 962 -13.17 7.88 20.73
C GLU A 962 -14.14 8.89 21.36
N ASN A 963 -13.61 10.05 21.80
CA ASN A 963 -14.40 11.13 22.42
C ASN A 963 -15.31 10.68 23.58
N PHE A 964 -14.85 9.72 24.39
CA PHE A 964 -15.61 9.16 25.50
C PHE A 964 -15.55 10.06 26.74
N ASN A 965 -16.44 11.04 26.81
CA ASN A 965 -16.52 12.01 27.92
C ASN A 965 -16.95 11.47 29.31
N PRO A 966 -17.68 10.34 29.47
CA PRO A 966 -18.15 9.92 30.79
C PRO A 966 -17.07 9.50 31.80
N LEU A 967 -15.86 9.18 31.32
CA LEU A 967 -14.77 8.62 32.13
C LEU A 967 -13.48 9.37 31.87
N GLN A 968 -12.90 9.96 32.91
CA GLN A 968 -11.56 10.54 32.87
C GLN A 968 -10.62 9.66 33.70
N LEU A 969 -9.51 9.25 33.08
CA LEU A 969 -8.46 8.47 33.75
C LEU A 969 -7.21 9.33 33.93
N ASN A 970 -6.66 9.34 35.13
CA ASN A 970 -5.39 10.00 35.43
C ASN A 970 -4.20 9.07 35.24
N HIS A 971 -4.36 7.78 35.56
CA HIS A 971 -3.30 6.78 35.54
C HIS A 971 -3.70 5.55 34.71
N GLY A 972 -2.70 4.83 34.21
CA GLY A 972 -2.93 3.50 33.62
C GLY A 972 -3.30 2.52 34.72
N SER A 973 -4.40 1.80 34.58
CA SER A 973 -4.90 0.87 35.60
C SER A 973 -4.90 -0.57 35.08
N MET A 974 -4.53 -1.50 35.96
CA MET A 974 -4.51 -2.95 35.69
C MET A 974 -5.01 -3.71 36.91
N GLU A 975 -5.88 -4.70 36.68
CA GLU A 975 -6.36 -5.59 37.72
C GLU A 975 -5.29 -6.61 38.18
N VAL A 976 -5.23 -6.94 39.48
CA VAL A 976 -4.34 -7.98 40.04
C VAL A 976 -4.44 -9.31 39.29
N GLY A 977 -5.65 -9.79 39.00
CA GLY A 977 -5.87 -11.06 38.27
C GLY A 977 -5.22 -11.11 36.88
N TYR A 978 -4.89 -9.97 36.29
CA TYR A 978 -4.14 -9.92 35.02
C TYR A 978 -2.75 -10.58 35.14
N VAL A 979 -2.12 -10.51 36.32
CA VAL A 979 -0.77 -11.01 36.60
C VAL A 979 -0.75 -12.53 36.66
N ASP A 980 -1.77 -13.14 37.26
CA ASP A 980 -1.88 -14.59 37.40
C ASP A 980 -1.95 -15.27 36.03
N TYR A 981 -2.75 -14.71 35.11
CA TYR A 981 -2.86 -15.24 33.75
C TYR A 981 -1.66 -14.93 32.85
N GLN A 982 -0.86 -13.91 33.18
CA GLN A 982 0.37 -13.61 32.46
C GLN A 982 1.43 -14.70 32.70
N ASN A 983 1.54 -15.18 33.94
CA ASN A 983 2.57 -16.14 34.36
C ASN A 983 2.12 -17.61 34.29
N ALA A 984 0.85 -17.87 33.94
CA ALA A 984 0.34 -19.22 33.80
C ALA A 984 1.18 -20.04 32.79
N THR A 985 1.84 -21.07 33.29
CA THR A 985 2.64 -22.03 32.52
C THR A 985 1.76 -23.25 32.24
N PHE A 986 1.52 -23.58 30.96
CA PHE A 986 0.72 -24.73 30.59
C PHE A 986 1.63 -25.92 30.24
N PRO A 987 1.42 -27.12 30.82
CA PRO A 987 2.20 -28.30 30.47
C PRO A 987 2.05 -28.64 28.98
N LEU A 988 3.17 -28.90 28.30
CA LEU A 988 3.17 -29.47 26.95
C LEU A 988 2.61 -30.90 27.02
N GLY A 989 1.46 -31.17 26.40
CA GLY A 989 0.98 -32.55 26.17
C GLY A 989 -0.43 -32.93 26.62
N LEU A 990 -1.34 -31.99 26.88
CA LEU A 990 -2.76 -32.31 27.07
C LEU A 990 -3.59 -31.77 25.88
N ASP A 991 -4.22 -32.70 25.16
CA ASP A 991 -5.09 -32.48 24.00
C ASP A 991 -6.42 -31.77 24.33
N ASP A 992 -6.59 -31.31 25.57
CA ASP A 992 -7.77 -30.55 26.00
C ASP A 992 -7.51 -29.04 25.77
N GLN A 993 -7.51 -28.63 24.49
CA GLN A 993 -7.50 -27.22 24.08
C GLN A 993 -8.88 -26.55 24.30
N SER A 994 -9.64 -26.95 25.32
CA SER A 994 -10.83 -26.23 25.75
C SER A 994 -10.44 -24.90 26.38
N GLN A 995 -10.53 -23.83 25.58
CA GLN A 995 -10.86 -22.46 25.98
C GLN A 995 -10.30 -21.96 27.34
N THR A 996 -8.98 -21.74 27.48
CA THR A 996 -8.46 -20.86 28.54
C THR A 996 -8.52 -19.39 28.11
N LEU A 997 -9.73 -18.94 27.77
CA LEU A 997 -10.04 -17.52 27.62
C LEU A 997 -9.94 -16.87 29.01
N SER A 998 -9.06 -15.88 29.14
CA SER A 998 -9.04 -15.00 30.32
C SER A 998 -9.33 -13.57 29.90
N VAL A 999 -10.10 -12.87 30.73
CA VAL A 999 -10.43 -11.47 30.57
C VAL A 999 -10.15 -10.80 31.91
N SER A 1000 -9.28 -9.80 31.92
CA SER A 1000 -8.98 -9.02 33.13
C SER A 1000 -8.97 -7.55 32.78
N MET A 1001 -9.36 -6.69 33.72
CA MET A 1001 -9.47 -5.26 33.46
C MET A 1001 -8.10 -4.61 33.31
N THR A 1002 -7.90 -3.90 32.21
CA THR A 1002 -6.90 -2.85 32.04
C THR A 1002 -7.58 -1.62 31.45
N ALA A 1003 -7.18 -0.43 31.88
CA ALA A 1003 -7.76 0.83 31.42
C ALA A 1003 -6.68 1.89 31.28
N THR A 1004 -6.60 2.51 30.11
CA THR A 1004 -5.58 3.51 29.75
C THR A 1004 -6.18 4.56 28.83
N THR A 1005 -5.56 5.73 28.70
CA THR A 1005 -5.92 6.75 27.71
C THR A 1005 -4.82 6.87 26.67
N ASP A 1006 -5.15 6.82 25.39
CA ASP A 1006 -4.12 6.99 24.35
C ASP A 1006 -3.67 8.46 24.22
N THR A 1007 -2.76 8.74 23.27
CA THR A 1007 -2.24 10.10 23.07
C THR A 1007 -3.31 11.08 22.59
N MET A 1008 -4.34 10.59 21.91
CA MET A 1008 -5.48 11.38 21.42
C MET A 1008 -6.57 11.55 22.48
N GLY A 1009 -6.41 10.96 23.66
CA GLY A 1009 -7.38 11.01 24.75
C GLY A 1009 -8.49 9.97 24.63
N ASN A 1010 -8.36 8.98 23.74
CA ASN A 1010 -9.33 7.90 23.63
C ASN A 1010 -9.17 6.92 24.79
N LEU A 1011 -10.29 6.40 25.29
CA LEU A 1011 -10.30 5.38 26.34
C LEU A 1011 -9.99 4.01 25.73
N VAL A 1012 -8.97 3.33 26.24
CA VAL A 1012 -8.58 1.98 25.83
C VAL A 1012 -8.80 1.01 26.98
N LEU A 1013 -9.76 0.11 26.80
CA LEU A 1013 -10.12 -0.93 27.76
C LEU A 1013 -9.62 -2.29 27.27
N GLY A 1014 -9.06 -3.08 28.17
CA GLY A 1014 -8.51 -4.38 27.88
C GLY A 1014 -8.57 -5.29 29.09
N SER A 1015 -7.93 -6.45 29.04
CA SER A 1015 -7.57 -7.16 27.81
C SER A 1015 -7.93 -8.64 27.94
N SER A 1016 -8.18 -9.29 26.82
CA SER A 1016 -8.29 -10.75 26.78
C SER A 1016 -6.97 -11.43 26.44
N ARG A 1017 -6.88 -12.71 26.81
CA ARG A 1017 -5.85 -13.64 26.39
C ARG A 1017 -6.49 -14.97 26.01
N GLN A 1018 -6.20 -15.43 24.80
CA GLN A 1018 -6.59 -16.75 24.34
C GLN A 1018 -5.57 -17.33 23.36
N PHE A 1019 -5.42 -18.64 23.38
CA PHE A 1019 -4.73 -19.38 22.31
C PHE A 1019 -5.74 -19.66 21.21
N ALA A 1020 -5.59 -18.99 20.07
CA ALA A 1020 -6.48 -19.12 18.91
C ALA A 1020 -5.68 -19.18 17.60
N GLY A 1021 -4.46 -19.72 17.68
CA GLY A 1021 -3.49 -19.66 16.59
C GLY A 1021 -3.25 -18.22 16.13
N PHE A 1022 -3.10 -18.03 14.83
CA PHE A 1022 -2.88 -16.71 14.22
C PHE A 1022 -4.17 -15.96 13.86
N SER A 1023 -5.35 -16.41 14.34
CA SER A 1023 -6.62 -15.74 14.06
C SER A 1023 -6.70 -14.36 14.71
N THR A 1024 -6.93 -13.33 13.90
CA THR A 1024 -7.16 -11.94 14.34
C THR A 1024 -8.64 -11.55 14.32
N GLU A 1025 -9.56 -12.50 14.11
CA GLU A 1025 -11.00 -12.21 14.06
C GLU A 1025 -11.52 -11.66 15.38
N VAL A 1026 -12.50 -10.77 15.33
CA VAL A 1026 -13.10 -10.25 16.55
C VAL A 1026 -14.16 -11.23 17.05
N ASP A 1027 -14.08 -11.60 18.32
CA ASP A 1027 -15.12 -12.37 19.01
C ASP A 1027 -15.96 -11.41 19.87
N ASP A 1028 -17.21 -11.18 19.45
CA ASP A 1028 -18.12 -10.27 20.15
C ASP A 1028 -18.46 -10.73 21.57
N SER A 1029 -18.39 -12.04 21.87
CA SER A 1029 -18.56 -12.53 23.23
C SER A 1029 -17.45 -12.01 24.14
N ILE A 1030 -16.20 -12.01 23.68
CA ILE A 1030 -15.04 -11.49 24.42
C ILE A 1030 -15.14 -9.98 24.60
N VAL A 1031 -15.59 -9.27 23.57
CA VAL A 1031 -15.82 -7.83 23.64
C VAL A 1031 -16.84 -7.50 24.74
N LEU A 1032 -17.93 -8.26 24.83
CA LEU A 1032 -18.92 -8.12 25.91
C LEU A 1032 -18.33 -8.45 27.28
N HIS A 1033 -17.48 -9.47 27.40
CA HIS A 1033 -16.80 -9.80 28.66
C HIS A 1033 -15.85 -8.69 29.12
N ILE A 1034 -15.05 -8.10 28.20
CA ILE A 1034 -14.17 -6.97 28.52
C ILE A 1034 -14.99 -5.78 29.01
N TRP A 1035 -16.09 -5.46 28.33
CA TRP A 1035 -16.98 -4.37 28.74
C TRP A 1035 -17.60 -4.60 30.12
N LYS A 1036 -18.16 -5.78 30.36
CA LYS A 1036 -18.75 -6.16 31.66
C LYS A 1036 -17.70 -6.07 32.76
N ARG A 1037 -16.50 -6.64 32.53
CA ARG A 1037 -15.41 -6.62 33.51
C ARG A 1037 -14.94 -5.19 33.80
N ALA A 1038 -14.78 -4.35 32.78
CA ALA A 1038 -14.45 -2.93 32.97
C ALA A 1038 -15.53 -2.19 33.76
N GLY A 1039 -16.82 -2.45 33.47
CA GLY A 1039 -17.93 -1.83 34.19
C GLY A 1039 -18.00 -2.19 35.68
N GLU A 1040 -17.37 -3.28 36.12
CA GLU A 1040 -17.24 -3.59 37.54
C GLU A 1040 -16.27 -2.66 38.28
N PHE A 1041 -15.24 -2.16 37.59
CA PHE A 1041 -14.27 -1.20 38.15
C PHE A 1041 -14.68 0.25 37.90
N PHE A 1042 -15.44 0.52 36.83
CA PHE A 1042 -15.89 1.85 36.45
C PHE A 1042 -17.43 1.88 36.36
N PRO A 1043 -18.14 2.17 37.47
CA PRO A 1043 -19.60 2.12 37.52
C PRO A 1043 -20.30 2.97 36.45
N LYS A 1044 -19.70 4.10 36.06
CA LYS A 1044 -20.20 4.99 34.99
C LYS A 1044 -20.31 4.31 33.62
N LEU A 1045 -19.56 3.23 33.37
CA LEU A 1045 -19.68 2.46 32.13
C LEU A 1045 -20.98 1.63 32.07
N LYS A 1046 -21.71 1.50 33.17
CA LYS A 1046 -23.02 0.80 33.19
C LYS A 1046 -24.20 1.70 32.76
N GLU A 1047 -24.00 3.02 32.70
CA GLU A 1047 -25.03 4.00 32.34
C GLU A 1047 -25.35 4.09 30.83
N PRO A 1048 -24.38 4.07 29.88
CA PRO A 1048 -24.67 4.16 28.46
C PRO A 1048 -25.38 2.91 27.90
N SER A 1049 -26.20 3.08 26.86
CA SER A 1049 -26.96 1.98 26.25
C SER A 1049 -26.03 0.98 25.53
N LEU A 1050 -26.39 -0.31 25.55
CA LEU A 1050 -25.65 -1.37 24.83
C LEU A 1050 -25.51 -1.07 23.33
N THR A 1051 -26.44 -0.29 22.77
CA THR A 1051 -26.45 0.12 21.36
C THR A 1051 -25.40 1.19 21.06
N ASP A 1052 -25.19 2.15 21.97
CA ASP A 1052 -24.15 3.17 21.84
C ASP A 1052 -22.75 2.56 22.01
N PHE A 1053 -22.64 1.56 22.90
CA PHE A 1053 -21.45 0.73 23.05
C PHE A 1053 -21.07 0.03 21.73
N ILE A 1054 -22.03 -0.55 21.00
CA ILE A 1054 -21.73 -1.25 19.74
C ILE A 1054 -21.32 -0.27 18.64
N LYS A 1055 -21.98 0.88 18.53
CA LYS A 1055 -21.76 1.83 17.42
C LYS A 1055 -20.44 2.60 17.49
N ASN A 1056 -19.94 2.91 18.68
CA ASN A 1056 -18.81 3.83 18.87
C ASN A 1056 -17.48 3.14 19.26
N ARG A 1057 -17.42 1.80 19.24
CA ARG A 1057 -16.21 1.04 19.62
C ARG A 1057 -15.36 0.69 18.41
N LYS A 1058 -14.05 0.84 18.53
CA LYS A 1058 -13.06 0.14 17.69
C LYS A 1058 -12.47 -1.01 18.50
N VAL A 1059 -12.23 -2.15 17.87
CA VAL A 1059 -11.58 -3.30 18.52
C VAL A 1059 -10.19 -3.47 17.92
N ARG A 1060 -9.16 -3.40 18.77
CA ARG A 1060 -7.78 -3.75 18.38
C ARG A 1060 -7.52 -5.19 18.77
N VAL A 1061 -7.00 -5.98 17.84
CA VAL A 1061 -6.60 -7.37 18.08
C VAL A 1061 -5.10 -7.51 17.84
N GLY A 1062 -4.39 -8.09 18.81
CA GLY A 1062 -2.94 -8.30 18.74
C GLY A 1062 -2.56 -9.74 19.07
N LEU A 1063 -1.59 -10.29 18.34
CA LEU A 1063 -1.01 -11.60 18.61
C LEU A 1063 0.30 -11.43 19.38
N ARG A 1064 0.28 -11.70 20.69
CA ARG A 1064 1.46 -11.58 21.55
C ARG A 1064 2.36 -12.81 21.36
N PRO A 1065 3.68 -12.65 21.20
CA PRO A 1065 4.61 -13.77 21.09
C PRO A 1065 4.82 -14.39 22.47
N TYR A 1066 4.00 -15.38 22.85
CA TYR A 1066 4.08 -16.05 24.14
C TYR A 1066 5.14 -17.14 24.12
N MET A 1067 5.92 -17.23 25.20
CA MET A 1067 6.85 -18.32 25.47
C MET A 1067 6.38 -19.13 26.69
N PRO A 1068 6.40 -20.47 26.66
CA PRO A 1068 5.95 -21.30 27.78
C PRO A 1068 6.66 -21.03 29.11
N ASP A 1069 7.96 -20.74 29.07
CA ASP A 1069 8.77 -20.42 30.26
C ASP A 1069 8.60 -18.97 30.75
N GLY A 1070 7.75 -18.19 30.08
CA GLY A 1070 7.42 -16.81 30.42
C GLY A 1070 8.53 -15.79 30.10
N LYS A 1071 9.60 -16.17 29.39
CA LYS A 1071 10.76 -15.31 29.13
C LYS A 1071 11.02 -15.19 27.63
N PRO A 1072 11.50 -14.03 27.14
CA PRO A 1072 11.92 -13.92 25.75
C PRO A 1072 13.15 -14.81 25.49
N VAL A 1073 13.33 -15.19 24.23
CA VAL A 1073 14.56 -15.82 23.73
C VAL A 1073 15.39 -14.74 23.07
N ILE A 1074 16.57 -14.50 23.62
CA ILE A 1074 17.54 -13.49 23.19
C ILE A 1074 18.92 -14.14 23.16
N GLY A 1075 19.48 -14.35 21.97
CA GLY A 1075 20.80 -14.94 21.82
C GLY A 1075 21.02 -15.67 20.50
N ASN A 1076 22.23 -16.18 20.33
CA ASN A 1076 22.62 -16.97 19.17
C ASN A 1076 21.88 -18.31 19.13
N VAL A 1077 21.62 -18.80 17.92
CA VAL A 1077 21.03 -20.13 17.71
C VAL A 1077 22.13 -21.19 17.91
N PRO A 1078 21.89 -22.26 18.69
CA PRO A 1078 22.89 -23.31 18.91
C PRO A 1078 23.41 -23.90 17.59
N GLY A 1079 24.74 -23.99 17.45
CA GLY A 1079 25.39 -24.49 16.23
C GLY A 1079 25.50 -23.47 15.08
N LEU A 1080 25.01 -22.24 15.26
CA LEU A 1080 25.04 -21.16 14.26
C LEU A 1080 25.51 -19.86 14.91
N SER A 1081 26.79 -19.54 14.74
CA SER A 1081 27.46 -18.36 15.31
C SER A 1081 26.85 -17.03 14.87
N ASN A 1082 26.27 -16.98 13.67
CA ASN A 1082 25.88 -15.74 13.03
C ASN A 1082 24.37 -15.52 12.91
N LEU A 1083 23.55 -16.39 13.50
CA LEU A 1083 22.09 -16.28 13.54
C LEU A 1083 21.61 -16.07 14.98
N PHE A 1084 20.83 -15.02 15.20
CA PHE A 1084 20.35 -14.60 16.52
C PHE A 1084 18.82 -14.57 16.57
N LEU A 1085 18.26 -14.88 17.73
CA LEU A 1085 16.84 -14.74 18.04
C LEU A 1085 16.62 -13.58 19.00
N ALA A 1086 15.57 -12.80 18.76
CA ALA A 1086 15.09 -11.75 19.66
C ALA A 1086 13.56 -11.70 19.64
N THR A 1087 12.91 -12.64 20.33
CA THR A 1087 11.44 -12.82 20.26
C THR A 1087 10.88 -13.38 21.57
N GLY A 1088 9.55 -13.49 21.68
CA GLY A 1088 8.89 -14.11 22.84
C GLY A 1088 8.53 -13.14 23.98
N HIS A 1089 8.51 -11.83 23.73
CA HIS A 1089 8.28 -10.81 24.78
C HIS A 1089 6.84 -10.67 25.29
N GLU A 1090 5.90 -11.55 24.91
CA GLU A 1090 4.47 -11.50 25.26
C GLU A 1090 3.88 -10.07 25.20
N GLY A 1091 3.30 -9.56 26.29
CA GLY A 1091 2.78 -8.20 26.44
C GLY A 1091 3.82 -7.20 26.94
N GLY A 1092 5.07 -7.63 27.15
CA GLY A 1092 6.19 -6.81 27.63
C GLY A 1092 7.11 -6.28 26.54
N GLY A 1093 6.76 -6.43 25.25
CA GLY A 1093 7.62 -6.04 24.13
C GLY A 1093 8.11 -4.60 24.18
N LEU A 1094 7.22 -3.63 24.46
CA LEU A 1094 7.62 -2.22 24.64
C LEU A 1094 8.53 -2.04 25.86
N SER A 1095 8.16 -2.65 26.98
CA SER A 1095 8.90 -2.54 28.24
C SER A 1095 10.34 -3.07 28.15
N MET A 1096 10.59 -4.07 27.31
CA MET A 1096 11.90 -4.72 27.19
C MET A 1096 12.66 -4.38 25.89
N ALA A 1097 12.09 -3.57 24.99
CA ALA A 1097 12.64 -3.35 23.65
C ALA A 1097 14.07 -2.81 23.64
N LEU A 1098 14.32 -1.68 24.32
CA LEU A 1098 15.64 -1.05 24.31
C LEU A 1098 16.71 -1.88 25.04
N GLY A 1099 16.33 -2.57 26.12
CA GLY A 1099 17.23 -3.50 26.80
C GLY A 1099 17.57 -4.73 25.95
N THR A 1100 16.59 -5.25 25.20
CA THR A 1100 16.82 -6.34 24.22
C THR A 1100 17.75 -5.87 23.11
N ALA A 1101 17.55 -4.63 22.61
CA ALA A 1101 18.39 -4.06 21.58
C ALA A 1101 19.85 -3.91 22.03
N GLU A 1102 20.09 -3.38 23.24
CA GLU A 1102 21.42 -3.29 23.82
C GLU A 1102 22.08 -4.67 23.94
N MET A 1103 21.37 -5.65 24.49
CA MET A 1103 21.87 -7.02 24.66
C MET A 1103 22.22 -7.70 23.33
N VAL A 1104 21.36 -7.60 22.30
CA VAL A 1104 21.63 -8.21 20.99
C VAL A 1104 22.82 -7.57 20.31
N VAL A 1105 22.95 -6.24 20.37
CA VAL A 1105 24.09 -5.54 19.78
C VAL A 1105 25.39 -5.93 20.49
N ASP A 1106 25.39 -6.00 21.82
CA ASP A 1106 26.56 -6.45 22.57
C ASP A 1106 26.96 -7.87 22.18
N MET A 1107 26.01 -8.80 22.03
CA MET A 1107 26.28 -10.17 21.60
C MET A 1107 26.89 -10.24 20.19
N VAL A 1108 26.30 -9.54 19.22
CA VAL A 1108 26.77 -9.54 17.82
C VAL A 1108 28.17 -8.92 17.71
N LEU A 1109 28.43 -7.88 18.51
CA LEU A 1109 29.74 -7.23 18.60
C LEU A 1109 30.72 -7.97 19.52
N SER A 1110 30.34 -9.11 20.10
CA SER A 1110 31.15 -9.87 21.08
C SER A 1110 31.61 -9.03 22.29
N ASN A 1111 30.82 -8.05 22.68
CA ASN A 1111 31.01 -7.24 23.89
C ASN A 1111 30.43 -7.96 25.11
N THR A 1112 30.86 -7.54 26.31
CA THR A 1112 30.23 -7.96 27.56
C THR A 1112 28.84 -7.31 27.68
N THR A 1113 27.80 -8.13 27.87
CA THR A 1113 26.43 -7.62 28.00
C THR A 1113 26.23 -6.93 29.35
N TYR A 1114 25.50 -5.80 29.35
CA TYR A 1114 25.18 -5.08 30.60
C TYR A 1114 24.29 -5.90 31.55
N VAL A 1115 23.32 -6.61 30.97
CA VAL A 1115 22.45 -7.54 31.68
C VAL A 1115 22.92 -8.96 31.37
N ASP A 1116 22.91 -9.84 32.38
CA ASP A 1116 23.20 -11.26 32.17
C ASP A 1116 22.24 -11.85 31.12
N SER A 1117 22.80 -12.38 30.04
CA SER A 1117 22.05 -12.95 28.94
C SER A 1117 21.75 -14.44 29.11
N SER A 1118 22.42 -15.15 30.01
CA SER A 1118 22.23 -16.59 30.22
C SER A 1118 20.76 -17.00 30.42
N PRO A 1119 19.93 -16.24 31.17
CA PRO A 1119 18.49 -16.54 31.32
C PRO A 1119 17.66 -16.48 30.04
N PHE A 1120 18.17 -15.86 28.97
CA PHE A 1120 17.44 -15.65 27.70
C PHE A 1120 18.00 -16.49 26.55
N ALA A 1121 19.07 -17.26 26.79
CA ALA A 1121 19.74 -18.03 25.77
C ALA A 1121 18.80 -18.99 25.03
N ALA A 1122 19.05 -19.19 23.74
CA ALA A 1122 18.29 -20.16 22.93
C ALA A 1122 18.64 -21.62 23.27
N GLN A 1123 19.79 -21.86 23.91
CA GLN A 1123 20.26 -23.19 24.33
C GLN A 1123 19.25 -23.86 25.28
N GLY A 1124 18.87 -25.11 24.99
CA GLY A 1124 17.90 -25.86 25.79
C GLY A 1124 16.43 -25.44 25.59
N ARG A 1125 16.17 -24.40 24.80
CA ARG A 1125 14.84 -23.99 24.32
C ARG A 1125 14.62 -24.28 22.83
N CYS A 1126 15.68 -24.75 22.19
CA CYS A 1126 15.74 -25.26 20.83
C CYS A 1126 16.13 -26.74 20.96
N CYS A 1127 15.19 -27.65 20.70
CA CYS A 1127 15.43 -29.10 20.66
C CYS A 1127 15.75 -29.53 19.25
#